data_AF-A0A7S0DNA4-F1
#
_entry.id   AF-A0A7S0DNA4-F1
#
_cell.length_a   1.000
_cell.length_b   1.000
_cell.length_c   1.000
_cell.angle_alpha   90.00
_cell.angle_beta   90.00
_cell.angle_gamma   90.00
#
_symmetry.space_group_name_H-M   'P 1'
#
loop_
_entity.id
_entity.type
_entity.pdbx_description
1 polymer ?
#
loop_
_entity_poly.entity_id
_entity_poly.type
_entity_poly.pdbx_seq_one_letter_code
_entity_poly.pdbx_strand_id
1 'polypeptide(L)'
;VTFYSGCRLGTSFDKMNVFMPMRIIESSAALKRVAGEKIITLVLHSLQLTRHDTLWLVVNKSAEKEIKRISTTYKEVCDVKVIAVPFLTRGPVETVMTGLSRFTDEELKRKVVCIDSDSLHQDNILLLFRREKTDNMLFYFNTQSSKYSYITLDEKVAASGKATVKNIKEKDPISNMALSGAYAFKSARLLQEYCKVSIERDQLWISQLCQLMIQDGHTFRGRPVTHFYDLALPEQRESFAQSLAEGANIIPKPLKIAVRLESLLIRDYDADLSDALPNHTEIAKVQKLKAMGHSIVIITGRKQSTDMLKTIAMGNLTLEQIKKFKIPFDEIYFGQPSFDMLLTSNDTMSDLGIEFDLKQPHDAVKPRSFNRVDFISEHAVQKTSKSTILDGEVHFYRNIPSDVIGYFPKYIESRSNGLYTSLVMSRVQGTPLTNLCISHCFSKRHLNMLLKALRDIHNSKAAVALSKDKKVNVYVNYASKVRKRFHEHRELYSQLYGQQETQKMYERIYAHLLEFEKQTQAIEAPCIHGDPVFSNVLDTDGSIILLDMRGKIGKTLTIAGDAHYDLAKVLQCLYGYDFVLQGLSVTQRDKKYLGPLRKAYFSYVLKNYKTTRSNLLWITASHYFSLIPLHTERPKQIRYMGLCQDVLADINKIEEKMKV
;
A
#
# COMPACT_ATOMS: atom_id res chain seq x y z
N VAL A 1 5.32 46.71 -8.63
CA VAL A 1 6.36 47.17 -9.57
C VAL A 1 7.69 47.16 -8.85
N THR A 2 8.55 46.18 -9.14
CA THR A 2 10.02 46.26 -9.27
C THR A 2 10.47 44.83 -9.62
N PHE A 3 10.59 44.55 -10.91
CA PHE A 3 11.15 43.30 -11.43
C PHE A 3 12.67 43.34 -11.24
N TYR A 4 13.22 42.45 -10.42
CA TYR A 4 14.66 42.16 -10.46
C TYR A 4 14.93 41.22 -11.65
N SER A 5 15.16 41.81 -12.82
CA SER A 5 15.82 41.18 -13.95
C SER A 5 17.33 41.23 -13.73
N GLY A 6 17.99 40.06 -13.66
CA GLY A 6 19.45 40.03 -13.65
C GLY A 6 20.12 38.89 -12.90
N CYS A 7 19.82 37.64 -13.25
CA CYS A 7 20.82 36.57 -13.11
C CYS A 7 20.64 35.58 -14.27
N ARG A 8 21.52 35.67 -15.27
CA ARG A 8 21.70 34.60 -16.26
C ARG A 8 22.25 33.37 -15.52
N LEU A 9 21.37 32.48 -15.08
CA LEU A 9 21.75 31.17 -14.55
C LEU A 9 21.85 30.16 -15.70
N GLY A 10 23.03 30.09 -16.30
CA GLY A 10 23.48 28.96 -17.11
C GLY A 10 23.83 27.75 -16.23
N THR A 11 22.90 27.28 -15.40
CA THR A 11 23.01 25.99 -14.71
C THR A 11 21.98 25.04 -15.32
N SER A 12 22.44 23.95 -15.93
CA SER A 12 21.56 22.83 -16.27
C SER A 12 20.78 22.46 -15.01
N PHE A 13 19.47 22.66 -15.02
CA PHE A 13 18.63 22.21 -13.92
C PHE A 13 18.61 20.68 -13.97
N ASP A 14 19.44 20.03 -13.13
CA ASP A 14 19.44 18.59 -12.99
C ASP A 14 18.03 18.12 -12.60
N LYS A 15 17.47 17.18 -13.37
CA LYS A 15 16.15 16.61 -13.07
C LYS A 15 16.18 15.94 -11.69
N MET A 16 15.22 16.27 -10.84
CA MET A 16 15.12 15.76 -9.47
C MET A 16 13.82 14.98 -9.26
N ASN A 17 13.86 13.91 -8.48
CA ASN A 17 12.65 13.26 -8.01
C ASN A 17 12.18 13.92 -6.70
N VAL A 18 10.94 14.36 -6.65
CA VAL A 18 10.27 14.73 -5.41
C VAL A 18 9.34 13.57 -5.07
N PHE A 19 9.61 12.90 -3.97
CA PHE A 19 8.95 11.64 -3.62
C PHE A 19 8.18 11.82 -2.32
N MET A 20 6.86 11.70 -2.38
CA MET A 20 5.99 11.85 -1.22
C MET A 20 5.38 10.49 -0.88
N PRO A 21 5.98 9.74 0.08
CA PRO A 21 5.37 8.56 0.63
C PRO A 21 4.23 9.00 1.55
N MET A 22 2.98 8.81 1.14
CA MET A 22 1.89 8.91 2.10
C MET A 22 1.95 7.70 3.01
N ARG A 23 1.77 7.87 4.32
CA ARG A 23 1.63 6.72 5.23
C ARG A 23 0.52 5.82 4.72
N ILE A 24 0.86 4.58 4.34
CA ILE A 24 -0.10 3.59 3.86
C ILE A 24 -0.69 2.86 5.06
N ILE A 25 -1.51 3.59 5.80
CA ILE A 25 -2.25 3.15 7.00
C ILE A 25 -3.76 3.33 6.74
N GLU A 26 -4.62 2.76 7.58
CA GLU A 26 -6.09 2.73 7.36
C GLU A 26 -6.73 4.12 7.26
N SER A 27 -6.14 5.15 7.89
CA SER A 27 -6.56 6.54 7.73
C SER A 27 -5.32 7.46 7.60
N SER A 28 -5.20 8.13 6.45
CA SER A 28 -4.10 9.06 6.21
C SER A 28 -4.52 10.48 6.58
N ALA A 29 -3.76 11.15 7.45
CA ALA A 29 -3.96 12.56 7.78
C ALA A 29 -3.91 13.46 6.53
N ALA A 30 -3.16 13.07 5.50
CA ALA A 30 -2.93 13.87 4.30
C ALA A 30 -4.20 14.26 3.53
N LEU A 31 -5.28 13.47 3.62
CA LEU A 31 -6.56 13.77 2.97
C LEU A 31 -7.51 14.60 3.86
N LYS A 32 -7.17 14.78 5.13
CA LYS A 32 -7.91 15.67 6.03
C LYS A 32 -7.73 17.12 5.58
N ARG A 33 -8.70 17.96 5.95
CA ARG A 33 -8.70 19.38 5.62
C ARG A 33 -8.22 20.23 6.77
N VAL A 34 -7.51 21.30 6.44
CA VAL A 34 -7.13 22.39 7.33
C VAL A 34 -7.30 23.70 6.56
N ALA A 35 -8.03 24.66 7.13
CA ALA A 35 -8.34 25.94 6.48
C ALA A 35 -8.95 25.78 5.07
N GLY A 36 -9.94 24.90 4.94
CA GLY A 36 -10.65 24.65 3.68
C GLY A 36 -9.90 23.81 2.64
N GLU A 37 -8.60 23.56 2.81
CA GLU A 37 -7.77 22.80 1.85
C GLU A 37 -7.29 21.47 2.42
N LYS A 38 -7.04 20.48 1.56
CA LYS A 38 -6.48 19.20 2.01
C LYS A 38 -5.02 19.38 2.40
N ILE A 39 -4.57 18.70 3.45
CA ILE A 39 -3.18 18.79 3.93
C ILE A 39 -2.20 18.49 2.81
N ILE A 40 -2.41 17.42 2.02
CA ILE A 40 -1.54 17.11 0.88
C ILE A 40 -1.48 18.23 -0.16
N THR A 41 -2.60 18.93 -0.39
CA THR A 41 -2.66 20.07 -1.31
C THR A 41 -1.85 21.24 -0.77
N LEU A 42 -1.96 21.52 0.54
CA LEU A 42 -1.16 22.57 1.20
C LEU A 42 0.34 22.28 1.13
N VAL A 43 0.75 21.03 1.40
CA VAL A 43 2.15 20.62 1.28
C VAL A 43 2.62 20.77 -0.17
N LEU A 44 1.86 20.28 -1.16
CA LEU A 44 2.24 20.40 -2.56
C LEU A 44 2.35 21.87 -3.04
N HIS A 45 1.47 22.76 -2.56
CA HIS A 45 1.56 24.20 -2.86
C HIS A 45 2.80 24.85 -2.25
N SER A 46 3.29 24.35 -1.11
CA SER A 46 4.49 24.91 -0.47
C SER A 46 5.78 24.53 -1.22
N LEU A 47 5.73 23.47 -2.04
CA LEU A 47 6.88 23.00 -2.82
C LEU A 47 7.08 23.82 -4.10
N GLN A 48 8.27 24.40 -4.24
CA GLN A 48 8.68 25.13 -5.45
C GLN A 48 9.14 24.15 -6.56
N LEU A 49 8.16 23.39 -7.05
CA LEU A 49 8.28 22.45 -8.17
C LEU A 49 8.51 23.17 -9.50
N THR A 50 9.18 22.49 -10.42
CA THR A 50 9.53 22.97 -11.75
C THR A 50 9.27 21.87 -12.78
N ARG A 51 9.21 22.25 -14.06
CA ARG A 51 9.05 21.31 -15.19
C ARG A 51 10.13 20.23 -15.31
N HIS A 52 11.25 20.40 -14.58
CA HIS A 52 12.37 19.46 -14.58
C HIS A 52 12.26 18.42 -13.47
N ASP A 53 11.29 18.56 -12.56
CA ASP A 53 11.05 17.59 -11.50
C ASP A 53 10.09 16.49 -11.93
N THR A 54 10.22 15.34 -11.28
CA THR A 54 9.19 14.30 -11.28
C THR A 54 8.63 14.16 -9.87
N LEU A 55 7.34 14.46 -9.69
CA LEU A 55 6.59 14.28 -8.46
C LEU A 55 6.02 12.84 -8.40
N TRP A 56 6.45 12.09 -7.40
CA TRP A 56 5.97 10.74 -7.12
C TRP A 56 5.08 10.74 -5.88
N LEU A 57 3.82 10.34 -6.05
CA LEU A 57 2.85 10.21 -4.97
C LEU A 57 2.59 8.71 -4.74
N VAL A 58 3.05 8.18 -3.62
CA VAL A 58 2.79 6.78 -3.24
C VAL A 58 1.67 6.75 -2.20
N VAL A 59 0.55 6.12 -2.55
CA VAL A 59 -0.71 6.27 -1.82
C VAL A 59 -1.40 4.92 -1.60
N ASN A 60 -2.21 4.81 -0.56
CA ASN A 60 -3.11 3.67 -0.42
C ASN A 60 -4.08 3.62 -1.61
N LYS A 61 -4.42 2.43 -2.10
CA LYS A 61 -5.38 2.23 -3.18
C LYS A 61 -6.73 2.90 -2.92
N SER A 62 -7.18 2.99 -1.67
CA SER A 62 -8.42 3.70 -1.30
C SER A 62 -8.36 5.21 -1.64
N ALA A 63 -7.19 5.83 -1.52
CA ALA A 63 -6.97 7.25 -1.79
C ALA A 63 -6.68 7.56 -3.28
N GLU A 64 -6.50 6.55 -4.14
CA GLU A 64 -6.00 6.71 -5.50
C GLU A 64 -6.86 7.68 -6.33
N LYS A 65 -8.19 7.54 -6.28
CA LYS A 65 -9.11 8.35 -7.08
C LYS A 65 -8.99 9.84 -6.76
N GLU A 66 -8.89 10.13 -5.47
CA GLU A 66 -8.82 11.49 -4.95
C GLU A 66 -7.46 12.12 -5.24
N ILE A 67 -6.38 11.39 -4.98
CA ILE A 67 -5.02 11.85 -5.26
C ILE A 67 -4.81 12.03 -6.77
N LYS A 68 -5.39 11.18 -7.63
CA LYS A 68 -5.33 11.40 -9.09
C LYS A 68 -5.98 12.72 -9.51
N ARG A 69 -7.08 13.11 -8.88
CA ARG A 69 -7.72 14.42 -9.14
C ARG A 69 -6.77 15.56 -8.75
N ILE A 70 -6.19 15.51 -7.54
CA ILE A 70 -5.21 16.51 -7.07
C ILE A 70 -4.00 16.53 -8.01
N SER A 71 -3.44 15.37 -8.35
CA SER A 71 -2.25 15.26 -9.21
C SER A 71 -2.44 15.89 -10.59
N THR A 72 -3.68 16.00 -11.08
CA THR A 72 -3.97 16.55 -12.41
C THR A 72 -3.72 18.06 -12.46
N THR A 73 -3.88 18.78 -11.35
CA THR A 73 -3.60 20.23 -11.28
C THR A 73 -2.10 20.55 -11.33
N TYR A 74 -1.24 19.55 -11.12
CA TYR A 74 0.23 19.71 -11.10
C TYR A 74 0.93 19.22 -12.38
N LYS A 75 0.19 18.61 -13.32
CA LYS A 75 0.77 18.10 -14.58
C LYS A 75 1.33 19.20 -15.49
N GLU A 76 0.79 20.41 -15.38
CA GLU A 76 1.32 21.59 -16.09
C GLU A 76 2.59 22.16 -15.43
N VAL A 77 2.83 21.80 -14.16
CA VAL A 77 3.99 22.29 -13.38
C VAL A 77 5.18 21.34 -13.48
N CYS A 78 4.95 20.03 -13.41
CA CYS A 78 5.99 18.99 -13.41
C CYS A 78 5.46 17.64 -13.89
N ASP A 79 6.34 16.65 -14.08
CA ASP A 79 5.93 15.27 -14.38
C ASP A 79 5.36 14.63 -13.11
N VAL A 80 4.13 14.11 -13.14
CA VAL A 80 3.45 13.57 -11.95
C VAL A 80 3.11 12.09 -12.11
N LYS A 81 3.52 11.29 -11.13
CA LYS A 81 3.34 9.83 -11.10
C LYS A 81 2.68 9.40 -9.81
N VAL A 82 1.52 8.74 -9.93
CA VAL A 82 0.76 8.21 -8.79
C VAL A 82 0.91 6.70 -8.74
N ILE A 83 1.39 6.19 -7.61
CA ILE A 83 1.54 4.76 -7.33
C ILE A 83 0.53 4.38 -6.25
N ALA A 84 -0.51 3.64 -6.64
CA ALA A 84 -1.50 3.11 -5.72
C ALA A 84 -1.04 1.74 -5.16
N VAL A 85 -1.00 1.63 -3.84
CA VAL A 85 -0.58 0.42 -3.11
C VAL A 85 -1.81 -0.23 -2.47
N PRO A 86 -2.17 -1.48 -2.82
CA PRO A 86 -3.40 -2.13 -2.38
C PRO A 86 -3.31 -2.78 -0.99
N PHE A 87 -2.32 -2.41 -0.18
CA PHE A 87 -2.04 -3.03 1.11
C PHE A 87 -1.36 -2.04 2.05
N LEU A 88 -1.42 -2.32 3.36
CA LEU A 88 -0.74 -1.52 4.37
C LEU A 88 0.75 -1.89 4.45
N THR A 89 1.60 -0.92 4.73
CA THR A 89 3.03 -1.14 4.95
C THR A 89 3.36 -1.04 6.44
N ARG A 90 4.38 -1.76 6.90
CA ARG A 90 4.79 -1.76 8.31
C ARG A 90 5.47 -0.45 8.74
N GLY A 91 6.01 0.31 7.78
CA GLY A 91 6.53 1.66 8.03
C GLY A 91 6.93 2.44 6.78
N PRO A 92 7.36 3.70 6.95
CA PRO A 92 7.73 4.59 5.85
C PRO A 92 8.81 4.03 4.91
N VAL A 93 9.80 3.29 5.42
CA VAL A 93 10.85 2.69 4.59
C VAL A 93 10.28 1.69 3.58
N GLU A 94 9.28 0.89 3.96
CA GLU A 94 8.60 -0.03 3.03
C GLU A 94 7.73 0.71 2.01
N THR A 95 7.07 1.80 2.43
CA THR A 95 6.33 2.67 1.49
C THR A 95 7.28 3.26 0.44
N VAL A 96 8.43 3.78 0.88
CA VAL A 96 9.46 4.32 0.00
C VAL A 96 10.00 3.24 -0.93
N MET A 97 10.33 2.06 -0.41
CA MET A 97 10.81 0.93 -1.21
C MET A 97 9.81 0.52 -2.29
N THR A 98 8.52 0.44 -1.91
CA THR A 98 7.43 0.12 -2.83
C THR A 98 7.38 1.11 -3.99
N GLY A 99 7.52 2.42 -3.73
CA GLY A 99 7.57 3.41 -4.82
C GLY A 99 8.86 3.35 -5.65
N LEU A 100 10.03 3.24 -5.01
CA LEU A 100 11.33 3.15 -5.69
C LEU A 100 11.45 1.90 -6.57
N SER A 101 10.75 0.81 -6.24
CA SER A 101 10.65 -0.38 -7.09
C SER A 101 9.99 -0.13 -8.45
N ARG A 102 9.29 1.01 -8.60
CA ARG A 102 8.65 1.43 -9.87
C ARG A 102 9.46 2.44 -10.67
N PHE A 103 10.58 2.93 -10.13
CA PHE A 103 11.46 3.84 -10.83
C PHE A 103 12.18 3.12 -11.97
N THR A 104 12.33 3.79 -13.11
CA THR A 104 13.24 3.39 -14.19
C THR A 104 14.70 3.55 -13.75
N ASP A 105 15.63 2.94 -14.49
CA ASP A 105 17.07 3.06 -14.19
C ASP A 105 17.57 4.51 -14.23
N GLU A 106 17.02 5.33 -15.13
CA GLU A 106 17.34 6.76 -15.22
C GLU A 106 16.81 7.55 -14.03
N GLU A 107 15.62 7.21 -13.54
CA GLU A 107 15.05 7.87 -12.35
C GLU A 107 15.81 7.48 -11.09
N LEU A 108 16.31 6.25 -10.99
CA LEU A 108 17.14 5.80 -9.88
C LEU A 108 18.48 6.56 -9.81
N LYS A 109 19.02 7.02 -10.95
CA LYS A 109 20.29 7.79 -10.96
C LYS A 109 20.13 9.22 -10.41
N ARG A 110 18.92 9.78 -10.45
CA ARG A 110 18.65 11.17 -10.05
C ARG A 110 18.59 11.31 -8.54
N LYS A 111 18.86 12.54 -8.06
CA LYS A 111 18.58 12.98 -6.68
C LYS A 111 17.11 12.73 -6.32
N VAL A 112 16.86 12.48 -5.03
CA VAL A 112 15.50 12.32 -4.50
C VAL A 112 15.33 13.03 -3.17
N VAL A 113 14.20 13.71 -3.01
CA VAL A 113 13.76 14.25 -1.71
C VAL A 113 12.51 13.50 -1.29
N CYS A 114 12.56 12.81 -0.15
CA CYS A 114 11.42 12.20 0.50
C CYS A 114 10.77 13.21 1.44
N ILE A 115 9.48 13.48 1.27
CA ILE A 115 8.74 14.46 2.07
C ILE A 115 7.47 13.81 2.60
N ASP A 116 7.32 13.81 3.93
CA ASP A 116 6.11 13.31 4.58
C ASP A 116 4.87 14.14 4.15
N SER A 117 3.76 13.46 3.92
CA SER A 117 2.54 14.06 3.33
C SER A 117 1.79 15.04 4.23
N ASP A 118 2.23 15.18 5.48
CA ASP A 118 1.72 16.06 6.53
C ASP A 118 2.76 17.10 6.99
N SER A 119 3.92 17.16 6.32
CA SER A 119 5.02 18.08 6.66
C SER A 119 5.04 19.27 5.69
N LEU A 120 4.59 20.44 6.15
CA LEU A 120 4.53 21.65 5.35
C LEU A 120 5.80 22.49 5.53
N HIS A 121 6.59 22.64 4.47
CA HIS A 121 7.80 23.49 4.44
C HIS A 121 7.57 24.71 3.56
N GLN A 122 7.62 25.92 4.13
CA GLN A 122 7.57 27.15 3.34
C GLN A 122 8.95 27.57 2.82
N ASP A 123 10.01 27.18 3.54
CA ASP A 123 11.38 27.34 3.06
C ASP A 123 11.58 26.49 1.79
N ASN A 124 12.33 27.02 0.80
CA ASN A 124 12.56 26.32 -0.47
C ASN A 124 13.60 25.18 -0.32
N ILE A 125 13.21 24.12 0.39
CA ILE A 125 14.03 22.93 0.67
C ILE A 125 14.51 22.25 -0.62
N LEU A 126 13.72 22.32 -1.70
CA LEU A 126 14.07 21.75 -3.00
C LEU A 126 15.25 22.49 -3.64
N LEU A 127 15.23 23.84 -3.65
CA LEU A 127 16.33 24.64 -4.18
C LEU A 127 17.60 24.47 -3.35
N LEU A 128 17.47 24.42 -2.02
CA LEU A 128 18.59 24.17 -1.12
C LEU A 128 19.30 22.86 -1.47
N PHE A 129 18.55 21.78 -1.70
CA PHE A 129 19.13 20.50 -2.06
C PHE A 129 19.61 20.41 -3.52
N ARG A 130 18.93 21.09 -4.46
CA ARG A 130 19.42 21.20 -5.86
C ARG A 130 20.83 21.78 -5.90
N ARG A 131 21.11 22.80 -5.07
CA ARG A 131 22.42 23.46 -4.96
C ARG A 131 23.49 22.61 -4.27
N GLU A 132 23.10 21.62 -3.48
CA GLU A 132 24.05 20.73 -2.79
C GLU A 132 24.52 19.61 -3.71
N LYS A 133 25.82 19.51 -4.02
CA LYS A 133 26.31 18.62 -5.08
C LYS A 133 26.75 17.25 -4.57
N THR A 134 27.32 17.18 -3.38
CA THR A 134 28.10 16.00 -2.94
C THR A 134 27.43 15.21 -1.83
N ASP A 135 26.63 15.88 -1.00
CA ASP A 135 26.18 15.34 0.28
C ASP A 135 24.67 15.05 0.26
N ASN A 136 24.24 14.10 1.09
CA ASN A 136 22.83 13.98 1.45
C ASN A 136 22.44 15.13 2.40
N MET A 137 21.15 15.35 2.63
CA MET A 137 20.69 16.48 3.43
C MET A 137 19.49 16.08 4.31
N LEU A 138 19.53 16.51 5.57
CA LEU A 138 18.45 16.39 6.53
C LEU A 138 17.99 17.78 6.93
N PHE A 139 16.68 17.97 6.97
CA PHE A 139 16.06 19.23 7.39
C PHE A 139 15.59 19.10 8.84
N TYR A 140 15.89 20.11 9.65
CA TYR A 140 15.56 20.08 11.08
C TYR A 140 15.02 21.42 11.57
N PHE A 141 14.28 21.40 12.67
CA PHE A 141 13.77 22.57 13.38
C PHE A 141 13.98 22.39 14.87
N ASN A 142 13.88 23.48 15.64
CA ASN A 142 14.06 23.42 17.08
C ASN A 142 12.74 23.14 17.80
N THR A 143 12.70 22.15 18.67
CA THR A 143 11.52 21.81 19.48
C THR A 143 11.92 21.18 20.82
N GLN A 144 11.03 21.28 21.80
CA GLN A 144 11.14 20.63 23.11
C GLN A 144 10.19 19.42 23.25
N SER A 145 9.41 19.10 22.21
CA SER A 145 8.62 17.87 22.18
C SER A 145 9.55 16.64 22.26
N SER A 146 9.02 15.46 22.55
CA SER A 146 9.75 14.18 22.50
C SER A 146 9.31 13.26 21.34
N LYS A 147 8.33 13.70 20.52
CA LYS A 147 7.66 12.85 19.53
C LYS A 147 8.41 12.66 18.21
N TYR A 148 9.50 13.39 17.99
CA TYR A 148 10.23 13.45 16.73
C TYR A 148 11.48 12.56 16.70
N SER A 149 12.16 12.57 15.55
CA SER A 149 13.54 12.10 15.44
C SER A 149 14.51 13.24 15.69
N TYR A 150 15.53 13.02 16.54
CA TYR A 150 16.48 14.06 16.92
C TYR A 150 17.86 13.79 16.35
N ILE A 151 18.57 14.87 16.03
CA ILE A 151 19.92 14.80 15.47
C ILE A 151 20.95 15.47 16.38
N THR A 152 22.21 15.07 16.28
CA THR A 152 23.34 15.88 16.76
C THR A 152 24.22 16.26 15.58
N LEU A 153 24.86 17.41 15.68
CA LEU A 153 25.83 17.89 14.70
C LEU A 153 27.25 17.72 15.29
N ASP A 154 28.27 17.63 14.45
CA ASP A 154 29.64 17.37 14.92
C ASP A 154 30.30 18.58 15.65
N GLU A 155 29.95 19.82 15.29
CA GLU A 155 30.45 21.16 15.73
C GLU A 155 32.00 21.38 15.84
N LYS A 156 32.61 22.53 15.50
CA LYS A 156 32.16 23.89 15.12
C LYS A 156 31.87 24.04 13.62
N VAL A 157 30.96 24.94 13.31
CA VAL A 157 30.73 25.57 12.00
C VAL A 157 32.04 25.67 11.21
N ALA A 158 32.20 24.88 10.15
CA ALA A 158 33.14 25.27 9.11
C ALA A 158 32.70 26.67 8.66
N ALA A 159 33.62 27.62 8.59
CA ALA A 159 33.38 28.99 8.10
C ALA A 159 32.69 29.05 6.71
N SER A 160 32.50 27.88 6.07
CA SER A 160 31.77 27.61 4.84
C SER A 160 30.26 27.34 4.98
N GLY A 161 29.67 27.34 6.19
CA GLY A 161 28.21 27.25 6.37
C GLY A 161 27.59 25.87 6.08
N LYS A 162 28.32 24.78 6.36
CA LYS A 162 27.84 23.39 6.15
C LYS A 162 28.11 22.52 7.38
N ALA A 163 27.11 22.34 8.27
CA ALA A 163 27.20 21.40 9.40
C ALA A 163 26.84 19.97 8.96
N THR A 164 27.54 18.98 9.52
CA THR A 164 27.30 17.55 9.25
C THR A 164 26.60 16.89 10.42
N VAL A 165 25.65 16.01 10.12
CA VAL A 165 24.91 15.21 11.11
C VAL A 165 25.77 14.05 11.59
N LYS A 166 25.87 13.91 12.91
CA LYS A 166 26.69 12.90 13.60
C LYS A 166 25.87 11.69 14.05
N ASN A 167 24.78 11.93 14.75
CA ASN A 167 23.86 10.88 15.22
C ASN A 167 22.41 11.31 14.99
N ILE A 168 21.54 10.30 14.87
CA ILE A 168 20.10 10.39 14.73
C ILE A 168 19.47 9.36 15.69
N LYS A 169 18.44 9.77 16.42
CA LYS A 169 17.68 8.92 17.34
C LYS A 169 16.17 9.13 17.14
N GLU A 170 15.46 8.04 16.87
CA GLU A 170 14.00 8.04 16.68
C GLU A 170 13.29 8.08 18.04
N LYS A 171 12.47 9.12 18.27
CA LYS A 171 11.67 9.33 19.50
C LYS A 171 12.48 9.37 20.79
N ASP A 172 13.75 9.74 20.69
CA ASP A 172 14.69 9.84 21.81
C ASP A 172 15.48 11.16 21.69
N PRO A 173 15.16 12.20 22.52
CA PRO A 173 15.73 13.53 22.41
C PRO A 173 17.21 13.61 22.79
N ILE A 174 18.09 13.48 21.79
CA ILE A 174 19.55 13.69 21.95
C ILE A 174 20.00 15.14 21.75
N SER A 175 19.07 16.03 21.37
CA SER A 175 19.25 17.48 21.22
C SER A 175 17.87 18.17 21.13
N ASN A 176 17.84 19.48 20.90
CA ASN A 176 16.63 20.22 20.54
C ASN A 176 16.33 20.23 19.03
N MET A 177 17.19 19.63 18.20
CA MET A 177 17.08 19.64 16.74
C MET A 177 16.32 18.41 16.26
N ALA A 178 15.03 18.59 15.95
CA ALA A 178 14.15 17.55 15.44
C ALA A 178 14.08 17.56 13.91
N LEU A 179 14.03 16.38 13.28
CA LEU A 179 13.83 16.23 11.85
C LEU A 179 12.43 16.67 11.42
N SER A 180 12.33 17.42 10.32
CA SER A 180 11.09 18.05 9.84
C SER A 180 10.28 17.21 8.84
N GLY A 181 10.54 15.90 8.73
CA GLY A 181 9.85 15.04 7.77
C GLY A 181 10.31 15.17 6.31
N ALA A 182 11.39 15.92 6.05
CA ALA A 182 12.04 15.99 4.74
C ALA A 182 13.46 15.39 4.77
N TYR A 183 13.73 14.46 3.86
CA TYR A 183 14.98 13.69 3.77
C TYR A 183 15.48 13.69 2.33
N ALA A 184 16.69 14.18 2.10
CA ALA A 184 17.24 14.38 0.76
C ALA A 184 18.46 13.48 0.52
N PHE A 185 18.43 12.74 -0.58
CA PHE A 185 19.42 11.73 -0.94
C PHE A 185 20.05 12.02 -2.29
N LYS A 186 21.38 11.86 -2.37
CA LYS A 186 22.16 12.17 -3.58
C LYS A 186 21.75 11.34 -4.80
N SER A 187 21.17 10.15 -4.59
CA SER A 187 20.49 9.39 -5.64
C SER A 187 19.39 8.48 -5.09
N ALA A 188 18.34 8.27 -5.88
CA ALA A 188 17.28 7.31 -5.56
C ALA A 188 17.79 5.84 -5.52
N ARG A 189 18.85 5.54 -6.26
CA ARG A 189 19.54 4.23 -6.23
C ARG A 189 20.15 3.96 -4.86
N LEU A 190 20.87 4.95 -4.30
CA LEU A 190 21.46 4.83 -2.97
C LEU A 190 20.37 4.63 -1.91
N LEU A 191 19.31 5.46 -1.95
CA LEU A 191 18.17 5.30 -1.05
C LEU A 191 17.57 3.90 -1.14
N GLN A 192 17.34 3.39 -2.36
CA GLN A 192 16.81 2.04 -2.54
C GLN A 192 17.72 0.95 -1.96
N GLU A 193 19.04 1.06 -2.12
CA GLU A 193 19.98 0.09 -1.56
C GLU A 193 19.88 0.05 -0.04
N TYR A 194 19.82 1.22 0.61
CA TYR A 194 19.66 1.30 2.06
C TYR A 194 18.26 0.92 2.54
N CYS A 195 17.21 1.14 1.76
CA CYS A 195 15.88 0.58 2.09
C CYS A 195 15.95 -0.95 2.24
N LYS A 196 16.70 -1.66 1.37
CA LYS A 196 16.87 -3.12 1.49
C LYS A 196 17.53 -3.51 2.79
N VAL A 197 18.66 -2.86 3.11
CA VAL A 197 19.43 -3.12 4.34
C VAL A 197 18.58 -2.83 5.57
N SER A 198 17.86 -1.71 5.57
CA SER A 198 16.99 -1.28 6.67
C SER A 198 15.84 -2.26 6.91
N ILE A 199 15.16 -2.73 5.84
CA ILE A 199 14.11 -3.76 5.92
C ILE A 199 14.67 -5.10 6.44
N GLU A 200 15.88 -5.49 6.04
CA GLU A 200 16.53 -6.70 6.55
C GLU A 200 16.84 -6.62 8.05
N ARG A 201 17.13 -5.41 8.57
CA ARG A 201 17.38 -5.12 9.99
C ARG A 201 16.12 -4.75 10.78
N ASP A 202 14.94 -4.83 10.16
CA ASP A 202 13.65 -4.43 10.76
C ASP A 202 13.63 -2.96 11.26
N GLN A 203 14.39 -2.10 10.59
CA GLN A 203 14.41 -0.66 10.83
C GLN A 203 13.54 0.02 9.77
N LEU A 204 12.32 0.40 10.17
CA LEU A 204 11.26 0.79 9.22
C LEU A 204 11.02 2.30 9.13
N TRP A 205 11.80 3.11 9.84
CA TRP A 205 11.77 4.57 9.83
C TRP A 205 12.90 5.16 8.99
N ILE A 206 12.64 6.25 8.25
CA ILE A 206 13.65 6.88 7.38
C ILE A 206 14.81 7.46 8.22
N SER A 207 14.53 7.95 9.42
CA SER A 207 15.54 8.40 10.39
C SER A 207 16.55 7.30 10.76
N GLN A 208 16.07 6.09 11.05
CA GLN A 208 16.91 4.93 11.34
C GLN A 208 17.72 4.51 10.11
N LEU A 209 17.11 4.54 8.92
CA LEU A 209 17.82 4.31 7.66
C LEU A 209 18.96 5.32 7.47
N CYS A 210 18.72 6.60 7.73
CA CYS A 210 19.76 7.63 7.69
C CYS A 210 20.86 7.39 8.73
N GLN A 211 20.51 6.91 9.93
CA GLN A 211 21.50 6.53 10.95
C GLN A 211 22.40 5.37 10.48
N LEU A 212 21.82 4.36 9.82
CA LEU A 212 22.59 3.28 9.20
C LEU A 212 23.56 3.83 8.14
N MET A 213 23.07 4.72 7.29
CA MET A 213 23.91 5.34 6.26
C MET A 213 25.09 6.12 6.86
N ILE A 214 24.86 6.85 7.96
CA ILE A 214 25.92 7.58 8.66
C ILE A 214 26.95 6.60 9.25
N GLN A 215 26.50 5.49 9.85
CA GLN A 215 27.39 4.44 10.37
C GLN A 215 28.25 3.80 9.28
N ASP A 216 27.70 3.68 8.06
CA ASP A 216 28.41 3.17 6.89
C ASP A 216 29.24 4.26 6.16
N GLY A 217 29.40 5.44 6.76
CA GLY A 217 30.29 6.51 6.29
C GLY A 217 29.67 7.50 5.31
N HIS A 218 28.35 7.50 5.12
CA HIS A 218 27.69 8.52 4.29
C HIS A 218 27.45 9.83 5.05
N THR A 219 27.86 10.93 4.43
CA THR A 219 27.67 12.28 4.96
C THR A 219 26.25 12.79 4.74
N PHE A 220 25.65 13.38 5.79
CA PHE A 220 24.42 14.17 5.71
C PHE A 220 24.68 15.59 6.22
N ARG A 221 24.29 16.60 5.44
CA ARG A 221 24.25 17.98 5.89
C ARG A 221 22.98 18.24 6.69
N GLY A 222 23.13 18.84 7.87
CA GLY A 222 22.00 19.39 8.61
C GLY A 222 21.64 20.76 8.06
N ARG A 223 20.37 20.98 7.72
CA ARG A 223 19.84 22.30 7.34
C ARG A 223 18.66 22.70 8.24
N PRO A 224 18.75 23.82 8.96
CA PRO A 224 17.62 24.31 9.71
C PRO A 224 16.53 24.81 8.75
N VAL A 225 15.27 24.54 9.09
CA VAL A 225 14.07 25.17 8.52
C VAL A 225 13.44 26.05 9.57
N THR A 226 13.04 27.25 9.18
CA THR A 226 12.44 28.26 10.05
C THR A 226 10.93 28.32 9.92
N HIS A 227 10.40 27.98 8.75
CA HIS A 227 8.98 28.06 8.45
C HIS A 227 8.42 26.68 8.12
N PHE A 228 8.16 25.91 9.19
CA PHE A 228 7.72 24.52 9.12
C PHE A 228 6.50 24.29 10.01
N TYR A 229 5.53 23.54 9.48
CA TYR A 229 4.35 23.10 10.22
C TYR A 229 4.14 21.60 10.03
N ASP A 230 4.09 20.86 11.14
CA ASP A 230 3.71 19.45 11.18
C ASP A 230 2.19 19.38 11.34
N LEU A 231 1.48 18.79 10.38
CA LEU A 231 0.01 18.73 10.33
C LEU A 231 -0.53 17.33 10.65
N ALA A 232 0.31 16.45 11.21
CA ALA A 232 -0.05 15.06 11.48
C ALA A 232 -1.18 14.94 12.50
N LEU A 233 -1.11 15.67 13.62
CA LEU A 233 -2.07 15.58 14.74
C LEU A 233 -3.07 16.76 14.76
N PRO A 234 -4.28 16.56 15.31
CA PRO A 234 -5.32 17.60 15.39
C PRO A 234 -4.83 18.90 16.05
N GLU A 235 -4.17 18.81 17.20
CA GLU A 235 -3.61 19.96 17.95
C GLU A 235 -2.68 20.84 17.08
N GLN A 236 -1.95 20.23 16.14
CA GLN A 236 -1.00 20.95 15.31
C GLN A 236 -1.69 21.64 14.14
N ARG A 237 -2.79 21.06 13.65
CA ARG A 237 -3.64 21.67 12.63
C ARG A 237 -4.38 22.87 13.18
N GLU A 238 -4.83 22.80 14.43
CA GLU A 238 -5.42 23.94 15.14
C GLU A 238 -4.42 25.08 15.30
N SER A 239 -3.21 24.77 15.77
CA SER A 239 -2.12 25.76 15.88
C SER A 239 -1.79 26.40 14.52
N PHE A 240 -1.75 25.62 13.45
CA PHE A 240 -1.56 26.13 12.10
C PHE A 240 -2.73 27.02 11.65
N ALA A 241 -3.98 26.61 11.87
CA ALA A 241 -5.16 27.39 11.53
C ALA A 241 -5.22 28.73 12.29
N GLN A 242 -4.77 28.74 13.55
CA GLN A 242 -4.61 29.97 14.32
C GLN A 242 -3.53 30.87 13.71
N SER A 243 -2.37 30.32 13.33
CA SER A 243 -1.30 31.10 12.69
C SER A 243 -1.77 31.78 11.39
N LEU A 244 -2.67 31.13 10.63
CA LEU A 244 -3.29 31.73 9.45
C LEU A 244 -4.16 32.94 9.80
N ALA A 245 -4.97 32.84 10.86
CA ALA A 245 -5.84 33.92 11.31
C ALA A 245 -5.03 35.13 11.84
N GLU A 246 -3.83 34.89 12.35
CA GLU A 246 -2.90 35.90 12.87
C GLU A 246 -2.01 36.52 11.77
N GLY A 247 -2.24 36.19 10.50
CA GLY A 247 -1.57 36.80 9.36
C GLY A 247 -0.31 36.08 8.89
N ALA A 248 -0.16 34.78 9.17
CA ALA A 248 0.86 33.98 8.51
C ALA A 248 0.72 34.09 6.98
N ASN A 249 1.85 34.34 6.29
CA ASN A 249 1.94 34.47 4.83
C ASN A 249 1.71 33.14 4.10
N ILE A 250 0.52 32.57 4.27
CA ILE A 250 0.02 31.48 3.47
C ILE A 250 -1.16 32.07 2.75
N ILE A 251 -1.12 32.01 1.42
CA ILE A 251 -2.24 32.42 0.59
C ILE A 251 -3.01 31.12 0.32
N PRO A 252 -3.94 30.65 1.18
CA PRO A 252 -4.94 29.74 0.69
C PRO A 252 -5.69 30.51 -0.40
N LYS A 253 -5.86 29.90 -1.57
CA LYS A 253 -6.62 30.51 -2.66
C LYS A 253 -7.99 30.93 -2.11
N PRO A 254 -8.41 32.20 -2.27
CA PRO A 254 -9.76 32.62 -1.89
C PRO A 254 -10.80 31.70 -2.56
N LEU A 255 -11.63 31.02 -1.76
CA LEU A 255 -12.69 30.14 -2.24
C LEU A 255 -13.98 30.93 -2.44
N LYS A 256 -14.75 30.56 -3.45
CA LYS A 256 -16.14 30.97 -3.64
C LYS A 256 -17.06 29.95 -2.95
N ILE A 257 -17.53 30.29 -1.74
CA ILE A 257 -18.34 29.44 -0.88
C ILE A 257 -19.81 29.79 -1.04
N ALA A 258 -20.59 28.84 -1.54
CA ALA A 258 -22.03 28.92 -1.60
C ALA A 258 -22.67 28.56 -0.25
N VAL A 259 -23.67 29.33 0.17
CA VAL A 259 -24.41 29.12 1.41
C VAL A 259 -25.90 29.22 1.12
N ARG A 260 -26.68 28.21 1.53
CA ARG A 260 -28.15 28.30 1.38
C ARG A 260 -28.72 29.27 2.40
N LEU A 261 -29.63 30.13 1.95
CA LEU A 261 -30.34 31.02 2.86
C LEU A 261 -31.32 30.22 3.71
N GLU A 262 -32.28 29.55 3.07
CA GLU A 262 -33.28 28.72 3.73
C GLU A 262 -32.63 27.47 4.35
N SER A 263 -33.20 26.95 5.43
CA SER A 263 -32.76 25.75 6.17
C SER A 263 -31.39 25.83 6.86
N LEU A 264 -30.55 26.83 6.55
CA LEU A 264 -29.22 26.98 7.14
C LEU A 264 -29.05 28.31 7.89
N LEU A 265 -29.19 29.45 7.20
CA LEU A 265 -28.97 30.77 7.81
C LEU A 265 -30.21 31.34 8.48
N ILE A 266 -31.39 30.93 8.04
CA ILE A 266 -32.67 31.27 8.64
C ILE A 266 -33.46 30.00 9.01
N ARG A 267 -34.24 30.09 10.09
CA ARG A 267 -35.16 29.05 10.56
C ARG A 267 -36.58 29.55 10.37
N ASP A 268 -37.42 28.71 9.79
CA ASP A 268 -38.76 29.09 9.35
C ASP A 268 -39.84 28.49 10.28
N TYR A 269 -40.92 29.24 10.47
CA TYR A 269 -42.14 28.78 11.16
C TYR A 269 -43.38 28.80 10.25
N ASP A 270 -43.33 29.50 9.11
CA ASP A 270 -44.45 29.68 8.19
C ASP A 270 -44.04 29.52 6.73
N ALA A 271 -45.01 29.19 5.87
CA ALA A 271 -44.80 28.86 4.46
C ALA A 271 -44.38 30.06 3.58
N ASP A 272 -44.62 31.29 4.05
CA ASP A 272 -44.30 32.53 3.33
C ASP A 272 -42.97 33.19 3.76
N LEU A 273 -42.29 32.61 4.75
CA LEU A 273 -40.96 33.02 5.25
C LEU A 273 -40.89 34.46 5.82
N SER A 274 -42.04 35.09 6.09
CA SER A 274 -42.13 36.46 6.60
C SER A 274 -41.58 36.59 8.02
N ASP A 275 -41.85 35.58 8.87
CA ASP A 275 -41.45 35.50 10.28
C ASP A 275 -40.18 34.65 10.55
N ALA A 276 -39.30 34.52 9.55
CA ALA A 276 -38.07 33.73 9.70
C ALA A 276 -37.14 34.30 10.79
N LEU A 277 -36.58 33.42 11.63
CA LEU A 277 -35.62 33.77 12.67
C LEU A 277 -34.17 33.46 12.23
N PRO A 278 -33.17 34.26 12.65
CA PRO A 278 -31.78 34.03 12.30
C PRO A 278 -31.20 32.78 12.99
N ASN A 279 -30.43 31.98 12.25
CA ASN A 279 -29.59 30.94 12.84
C ASN A 279 -28.24 31.54 13.24
N HIS A 280 -28.20 32.19 14.41
CA HIS A 280 -27.03 32.94 14.88
C HIS A 280 -25.71 32.16 14.82
N THR A 281 -25.74 30.85 15.11
CA THR A 281 -24.56 29.97 15.06
C THR A 281 -23.98 29.88 13.64
N GLU A 282 -24.82 29.64 12.63
CA GLU A 282 -24.38 29.49 11.24
C GLU A 282 -23.97 30.83 10.62
N ILE A 283 -24.68 31.91 10.98
CA ILE A 283 -24.35 33.27 10.55
C ILE A 283 -22.94 33.66 11.06
N ALA A 284 -22.61 33.32 12.31
CA ALA A 284 -21.28 33.55 12.86
C ALA A 284 -20.18 32.77 12.10
N LYS A 285 -20.48 31.54 11.61
CA LYS A 285 -19.54 30.78 10.76
C LYS A 285 -19.27 31.51 9.44
N VAL A 286 -20.31 31.98 8.76
CA VAL A 286 -20.18 32.70 7.48
C VAL A 286 -19.41 34.01 7.66
N GLN A 287 -19.63 34.73 8.76
CA GLN A 287 -18.86 35.94 9.10
C GLN A 287 -17.37 35.64 9.28
N LYS A 288 -17.02 34.54 9.96
CA LYS A 288 -15.62 34.11 10.12
C LYS A 288 -14.98 33.74 8.78
N LEU A 289 -15.68 32.98 7.93
CA LEU A 289 -15.20 32.63 6.59
C LEU A 289 -14.96 33.87 5.72
N LYS A 290 -15.84 34.87 5.81
CA LYS A 290 -15.67 36.16 5.12
C LYS A 290 -14.44 36.92 5.62
N ALA A 291 -14.21 36.95 6.93
CA ALA A 291 -13.04 37.58 7.53
C ALA A 291 -11.71 36.90 7.14
N MET A 292 -11.74 35.60 6.82
CA MET A 292 -10.60 34.82 6.30
C MET A 292 -10.32 35.08 4.81
N GLY A 293 -11.04 36.00 4.16
CA GLY A 293 -10.80 36.40 2.77
C GLY A 293 -11.52 35.56 1.72
N HIS A 294 -12.47 34.70 2.10
CA HIS A 294 -13.28 33.94 1.15
C HIS A 294 -14.43 34.78 0.56
N SER A 295 -14.89 34.41 -0.64
CA SER A 295 -16.08 34.97 -1.27
C SER A 295 -17.31 34.17 -0.86
N ILE A 296 -18.35 34.85 -0.38
CA ILE A 296 -19.60 34.22 0.08
C ILE A 296 -20.71 34.45 -0.95
N VAL A 297 -21.34 33.37 -1.39
CA VAL A 297 -22.44 33.38 -2.35
C VAL A 297 -23.70 32.88 -1.67
N ILE A 298 -24.73 33.70 -1.55
CA ILE A 298 -26.02 33.26 -1.03
C ILE A 298 -26.82 32.59 -2.15
N ILE A 299 -27.26 31.36 -1.89
CA ILE A 299 -28.21 30.63 -2.74
C ILE A 299 -29.56 30.63 -2.04
N THR A 300 -30.62 31.07 -2.73
CA THR A 300 -31.98 31.03 -2.21
C THR A 300 -32.88 30.17 -3.10
N GLY A 301 -33.70 29.33 -2.45
CA GLY A 301 -34.74 28.52 -3.09
C GLY A 301 -36.06 29.26 -3.32
N ARG A 302 -36.15 30.54 -2.92
CA ARG A 302 -37.32 31.41 -3.18
C ARG A 302 -37.54 31.50 -4.69
N LYS A 303 -38.60 30.85 -5.16
CA LYS A 303 -38.92 30.77 -6.59
C LYS A 303 -39.36 32.12 -7.12
N GLN A 304 -38.93 32.44 -8.34
CA GLN A 304 -39.60 33.46 -9.14
C GLN A 304 -41.05 32.99 -9.36
N SER A 305 -41.99 33.87 -9.04
CA SER A 305 -43.40 33.66 -9.36
C SER A 305 -43.64 34.09 -10.80
N THR A 306 -44.63 33.49 -11.47
CA THR A 306 -45.15 34.03 -12.74
C THR A 306 -45.76 35.43 -12.55
N ASP A 307 -46.04 35.81 -11.30
CA ASP A 307 -46.44 37.16 -10.90
C ASP A 307 -45.22 38.02 -10.57
N MET A 308 -45.02 39.08 -11.36
CA MET A 308 -43.89 40.01 -11.23
C MET A 308 -43.90 40.76 -9.90
N LEU A 309 -45.07 41.14 -9.38
CA LEU A 309 -45.19 41.88 -8.12
C LEU A 309 -44.80 41.00 -6.93
N LYS A 310 -45.20 39.72 -6.95
CA LYS A 310 -44.80 38.74 -5.92
C LYS A 310 -43.30 38.45 -5.96
N THR A 311 -42.71 38.41 -7.15
CA THR A 311 -41.26 38.22 -7.31
C THR A 311 -40.47 39.40 -6.75
N ILE A 312 -40.91 40.64 -7.00
CA ILE A 312 -40.29 41.85 -6.44
C ILE A 312 -40.42 41.88 -4.91
N ALA A 313 -41.61 41.59 -4.39
CA ALA A 313 -41.86 41.56 -2.95
C ALA A 313 -40.97 40.53 -2.23
N MET A 314 -40.83 39.33 -2.81
CA MET A 314 -39.98 38.27 -2.26
C MET A 314 -38.48 38.62 -2.31
N GLY A 315 -38.04 39.30 -3.37
CA GLY A 315 -36.67 39.81 -3.47
C GLY A 315 -36.34 40.84 -2.39
N ASN A 316 -37.24 41.80 -2.17
CA ASN A 316 -37.09 42.83 -1.13
C ASN A 316 -37.05 42.21 0.27
N LEU A 317 -37.97 41.29 0.59
CA LEU A 317 -37.98 40.56 1.85
C LEU A 317 -36.65 39.83 2.11
N THR A 318 -36.10 39.20 1.06
CA THR A 318 -34.82 38.48 1.13
C THR A 318 -33.65 39.41 1.48
N LEU A 319 -33.56 40.56 0.83
CA LEU A 319 -32.51 41.54 1.08
C LEU A 319 -32.66 42.21 2.45
N GLU A 320 -33.88 42.51 2.87
CA GLU A 320 -34.16 43.05 4.20
C GLU A 320 -33.76 42.08 5.31
N GLN A 321 -34.05 40.79 5.16
CA GLN A 321 -33.65 39.77 6.14
C GLN A 321 -32.13 39.58 6.21
N ILE A 322 -31.44 39.52 5.07
CA ILE A 322 -29.97 39.45 5.02
C ILE A 322 -29.35 40.65 5.75
N LYS A 323 -29.87 41.85 5.51
CA LYS A 323 -29.44 43.08 6.17
C LYS A 323 -29.74 43.08 7.66
N LYS A 324 -30.96 42.70 8.06
CA LYS A 324 -31.41 42.61 9.46
C LYS A 324 -30.54 41.63 10.27
N PHE A 325 -30.20 40.50 9.67
CA PHE A 325 -29.44 39.43 10.34
C PHE A 325 -27.91 39.55 10.19
N LYS A 326 -27.42 40.61 9.53
CA LYS A 326 -25.99 40.88 9.33
C LYS A 326 -25.26 39.71 8.66
N ILE A 327 -25.89 39.09 7.66
CA ILE A 327 -25.29 38.00 6.89
C ILE A 327 -24.38 38.61 5.82
N PRO A 328 -23.06 38.37 5.84
CA PRO A 328 -22.18 38.90 4.81
C PRO A 328 -22.26 38.06 3.53
N PHE A 329 -22.21 38.72 2.38
CA PHE A 329 -22.22 38.08 1.07
C PHE A 329 -21.55 38.97 0.01
N ASP A 330 -21.08 38.37 -1.06
CA ASP A 330 -20.56 39.02 -2.27
C ASP A 330 -21.54 38.91 -3.43
N GLU A 331 -22.24 37.78 -3.52
CA GLU A 331 -23.17 37.47 -4.60
C GLU A 331 -24.43 36.78 -4.05
N ILE A 332 -25.58 36.97 -4.69
CA ILE A 332 -26.83 36.29 -4.37
C ILE A 332 -27.46 35.71 -5.64
N TYR A 333 -27.89 34.45 -5.59
CA TYR A 333 -28.49 33.73 -6.71
C TYR A 333 -29.82 33.11 -6.33
N PHE A 334 -30.81 33.35 -7.18
CA PHE A 334 -32.12 32.71 -7.20
C PHE A 334 -32.10 31.49 -8.15
N GLY A 335 -31.10 30.60 -7.98
CA GLY A 335 -30.77 29.48 -8.88
C GLY A 335 -29.48 28.75 -8.48
N GLN A 336 -28.91 27.90 -9.34
CA GLN A 336 -27.60 27.25 -9.08
C GLN A 336 -26.44 28.03 -9.70
N PRO A 337 -25.58 28.70 -8.90
CA PRO A 337 -24.37 29.33 -9.39
C PRO A 337 -23.19 28.35 -9.50
N SER A 338 -22.09 28.81 -10.08
CA SER A 338 -20.78 28.16 -9.96
C SER A 338 -20.11 28.57 -8.64
N PHE A 339 -19.63 27.61 -7.87
CA PHE A 339 -18.97 27.79 -6.57
C PHE A 339 -17.92 26.69 -6.36
N ASP A 340 -16.93 26.96 -5.52
CA ASP A 340 -15.87 26.00 -5.16
C ASP A 340 -16.33 25.03 -4.05
N MET A 341 -17.20 25.50 -3.14
CA MET A 341 -17.72 24.74 -2.00
C MET A 341 -19.16 25.13 -1.68
N LEU A 342 -19.99 24.19 -1.22
CA LEU A 342 -21.34 24.43 -0.69
C LEU A 342 -21.35 24.14 0.82
N LEU A 343 -21.82 25.10 1.62
CA LEU A 343 -22.01 24.97 3.06
C LEU A 343 -23.42 24.42 3.38
N THR A 344 -23.50 23.43 4.26
CA THR A 344 -24.70 22.70 4.66
C THR A 344 -24.84 22.65 6.19
N SER A 345 -26.03 22.28 6.70
CA SER A 345 -26.32 22.28 8.15
C SER A 345 -25.59 21.19 8.93
N ASN A 346 -25.10 20.16 8.24
CA ASN A 346 -24.23 19.14 8.82
C ASN A 346 -22.76 19.57 8.82
N ASP A 347 -22.39 20.64 8.11
CA ASP A 347 -21.02 21.14 8.09
C ASP A 347 -20.75 21.91 9.38
N THR A 348 -19.94 21.30 10.23
CA THR A 348 -19.44 21.91 11.44
C THR A 348 -18.26 22.85 11.11
N MET A 349 -17.87 23.75 12.01
CA MET A 349 -16.57 24.45 11.88
C MET A 349 -15.40 23.45 11.77
N SER A 350 -15.67 22.22 12.22
CA SER A 350 -14.90 21.01 12.09
C SER A 350 -14.66 20.52 10.68
N ASP A 351 -15.71 20.48 9.87
CA ASP A 351 -15.64 20.09 8.46
C ASP A 351 -14.99 21.20 7.59
N LEU A 352 -14.93 22.41 8.14
CA LEU A 352 -14.19 23.58 7.65
C LEU A 352 -12.77 23.71 8.25
N GLY A 353 -12.39 22.86 9.22
CA GLY A 353 -11.04 22.82 9.83
C GLY A 353 -10.89 22.86 11.36
N ILE A 354 -11.87 22.50 12.20
CA ILE A 354 -11.75 22.36 13.70
C ILE A 354 -12.56 21.15 14.26
N GLU A 355 -12.07 19.90 14.10
CA GLU A 355 -12.71 18.54 14.10
C GLU A 355 -13.77 18.16 15.18
N PHE A 356 -14.74 17.28 14.81
CA PHE A 356 -14.88 15.92 15.38
C PHE A 356 -15.45 14.87 14.39
N ASP A 357 -14.93 13.66 14.58
CA ASP A 357 -14.80 12.46 13.75
C ASP A 357 -16.10 11.72 13.38
N LEU A 358 -16.17 11.16 12.16
CA LEU A 358 -17.00 9.99 11.85
C LEU A 358 -16.23 8.98 10.99
N LYS A 359 -15.82 7.90 11.64
CA LYS A 359 -15.27 6.68 11.04
C LYS A 359 -16.28 6.00 10.12
N GLN A 360 -15.84 5.61 8.93
CA GLN A 360 -16.36 4.43 8.22
C GLN A 360 -15.18 3.60 7.71
N PRO A 361 -15.12 2.29 8.04
CA PRO A 361 -14.27 1.33 7.36
C PRO A 361 -15.14 0.60 6.29
N HIS A 362 -14.70 0.07 5.15
CA HIS A 362 -13.50 -0.67 4.77
C HIS A 362 -13.52 -0.78 3.23
N ASP A 363 -12.39 -1.14 2.62
CA ASP A 363 -12.40 -1.96 1.40
C ASP A 363 -11.48 -3.16 1.62
N ALA A 364 -12.06 -4.35 1.67
CA ALA A 364 -11.36 -5.62 1.81
C ALA A 364 -11.01 -6.20 0.42
N VAL A 365 -9.87 -6.89 0.35
CA VAL A 365 -9.43 -7.63 -0.84
C VAL A 365 -10.50 -8.67 -1.22
N LYS A 366 -10.95 -8.63 -2.48
CA LYS A 366 -11.93 -9.60 -3.01
C LYS A 366 -11.40 -11.04 -2.89
N PRO A 367 -12.09 -11.95 -2.20
CA PRO A 367 -11.78 -13.38 -2.22
C PRO A 367 -11.92 -13.97 -3.63
N ARG A 368 -11.31 -15.14 -3.88
CA ARG A 368 -11.53 -15.93 -5.11
C ARG A 368 -13.03 -16.17 -5.32
N SER A 369 -13.48 -16.25 -6.58
CA SER A 369 -14.88 -16.29 -7.04
C SER A 369 -15.81 -17.38 -6.48
N PHE A 370 -15.34 -18.22 -5.55
CA PHE A 370 -16.08 -19.37 -5.01
C PHE A 370 -16.25 -19.35 -3.47
N ASN A 371 -15.67 -18.36 -2.76
CA ASN A 371 -15.76 -18.24 -1.30
C ASN A 371 -16.30 -16.87 -0.90
N ARG A 372 -17.31 -16.84 -0.03
CA ARG A 372 -17.76 -15.61 0.64
C ARG A 372 -17.07 -15.54 1.99
N VAL A 373 -16.38 -14.43 2.24
CA VAL A 373 -15.73 -14.15 3.52
C VAL A 373 -16.51 -13.03 4.19
N ASP A 374 -17.15 -13.32 5.31
CA ASP A 374 -17.91 -12.34 6.10
C ASP A 374 -17.14 -12.09 7.42
N PHE A 375 -17.00 -10.81 7.79
CA PHE A 375 -16.44 -10.41 9.08
C PHE A 375 -17.57 -10.46 10.11
N ILE A 376 -17.56 -11.47 10.99
CA ILE A 376 -18.59 -11.61 12.03
C ILE A 376 -18.36 -10.59 13.15
N SER A 377 -17.08 -10.30 13.46
CA SER A 377 -16.65 -9.32 14.46
C SER A 377 -15.22 -8.84 14.21
N GLU A 378 -14.69 -7.94 15.04
CA GLU A 378 -13.28 -7.54 15.01
C GLU A 378 -12.32 -8.73 15.22
N HIS A 379 -12.78 -9.83 15.80
CA HIS A 379 -11.94 -10.97 16.18
C HIS A 379 -12.23 -12.26 15.41
N ALA A 380 -13.27 -12.29 14.56
CA ALA A 380 -13.69 -13.52 13.88
C ALA A 380 -14.03 -13.31 12.41
N VAL A 381 -13.62 -14.28 11.59
CA VAL A 381 -13.90 -14.34 10.15
C VAL A 381 -14.66 -15.63 9.84
N GLN A 382 -15.72 -15.51 9.04
CA GLN A 382 -16.46 -16.63 8.49
C GLN A 382 -16.11 -16.84 7.03
N LYS A 383 -15.77 -18.07 6.65
CA LYS A 383 -15.64 -18.50 5.26
C LYS A 383 -16.78 -19.45 4.93
N THR A 384 -17.54 -19.15 3.88
CA THR A 384 -18.67 -19.98 3.43
C THR A 384 -18.48 -20.39 1.97
N SER A 385 -18.70 -21.68 1.68
CA SER A 385 -18.66 -22.25 0.32
C SER A 385 -19.61 -23.44 0.17
N LYS A 386 -19.78 -23.94 -1.06
CA LYS A 386 -20.51 -25.19 -1.31
C LYS A 386 -19.80 -26.34 -0.58
N SER A 387 -20.57 -27.25 0.02
CA SER A 387 -20.08 -28.17 1.06
C SER A 387 -18.75 -28.87 0.72
N THR A 388 -18.65 -29.46 -0.47
CA THR A 388 -17.48 -30.23 -0.91
C THR A 388 -16.16 -29.46 -1.11
N ILE A 389 -16.21 -28.12 -1.14
CA ILE A 389 -15.03 -27.28 -1.37
C ILE A 389 -14.25 -27.07 -0.07
N LEU A 390 -14.96 -26.84 1.06
CA LEU A 390 -14.34 -26.53 2.35
C LEU A 390 -14.07 -27.74 3.24
N ASP A 391 -14.58 -28.92 2.89
CA ASP A 391 -14.38 -30.15 3.70
C ASP A 391 -12.91 -30.40 4.07
N GLY A 392 -12.00 -30.18 3.11
CA GLY A 392 -10.57 -30.32 3.35
C GLY A 392 -10.04 -29.29 4.35
N GLU A 393 -10.41 -28.02 4.17
CA GLU A 393 -9.98 -26.93 5.06
C GLU A 393 -10.52 -27.14 6.49
N VAL A 394 -11.81 -27.49 6.61
CA VAL A 394 -12.44 -27.83 7.89
C VAL A 394 -11.77 -29.04 8.54
N HIS A 395 -11.50 -30.10 7.77
CA HIS A 395 -10.82 -31.29 8.28
C HIS A 395 -9.45 -30.93 8.84
N PHE A 396 -8.69 -30.08 8.14
CA PHE A 396 -7.39 -29.65 8.61
C PHE A 396 -7.49 -28.85 9.91
N TYR A 397 -8.36 -27.84 10.00
CA TYR A 397 -8.54 -27.04 11.21
C TYR A 397 -8.91 -27.87 12.45
N ARG A 398 -9.73 -28.91 12.26
CA ARG A 398 -10.11 -29.83 13.35
C ARG A 398 -8.99 -30.77 13.80
N ASN A 399 -7.95 -30.92 12.98
CA ASN A 399 -6.86 -31.87 13.20
C ASN A 399 -5.48 -31.20 13.20
N ILE A 400 -5.39 -29.89 13.46
CA ILE A 400 -4.10 -29.20 13.54
C ILE A 400 -3.30 -29.80 14.69
N PRO A 401 -2.07 -30.29 14.45
CA PRO A 401 -1.25 -30.85 15.50
C PRO A 401 -0.84 -29.76 16.52
N SER A 402 -0.84 -30.12 17.81
CA SER A 402 -0.63 -29.17 18.91
C SER A 402 0.75 -28.50 18.91
N ASP A 403 1.77 -29.16 18.37
CA ASP A 403 3.14 -28.65 18.28
C ASP A 403 3.33 -27.61 17.15
N VAL A 404 2.36 -27.47 16.23
CA VAL A 404 2.41 -26.52 15.10
C VAL A 404 1.19 -25.62 15.03
N ILE A 405 0.29 -25.68 16.01
CA ILE A 405 -0.96 -24.91 16.03
C ILE A 405 -0.75 -23.39 15.97
N GLY A 406 0.38 -22.90 16.49
CA GLY A 406 0.73 -21.48 16.49
C GLY A 406 1.00 -20.89 15.10
N TYR A 407 1.12 -21.72 14.07
CA TYR A 407 1.29 -21.27 12.68
C TYR A 407 -0.04 -20.99 11.94
N PHE A 408 -1.18 -21.20 12.59
CA PHE A 408 -2.50 -21.12 11.95
C PHE A 408 -3.46 -20.24 12.76
N PRO A 409 -4.51 -19.68 12.12
CA PRO A 409 -5.62 -19.07 12.85
C PRO A 409 -6.25 -20.04 13.84
N LYS A 410 -6.76 -19.53 14.96
CA LYS A 410 -7.48 -20.34 15.93
C LYS A 410 -8.82 -20.75 15.35
N TYR A 411 -9.05 -22.07 15.26
CA TYR A 411 -10.36 -22.63 14.93
C TYR A 411 -11.40 -22.27 15.99
N ILE A 412 -12.59 -21.85 15.58
CA ILE A 412 -13.71 -21.52 16.48
C ILE A 412 -14.82 -22.55 16.31
N GLU A 413 -15.43 -22.62 15.12
CA GLU A 413 -16.47 -23.61 14.81
C GLU A 413 -16.57 -23.87 13.30
N SER A 414 -17.27 -24.94 12.92
CA SER A 414 -17.70 -25.13 11.54
C SER A 414 -19.06 -25.81 11.48
N ARG A 415 -19.91 -25.39 10.53
CA ARG A 415 -21.26 -25.89 10.34
C ARG A 415 -21.43 -26.40 8.92
N SER A 416 -22.21 -27.46 8.74
CA SER A 416 -22.58 -27.97 7.42
C SER A 416 -24.07 -28.27 7.40
N ASN A 417 -24.77 -27.84 6.35
CA ASN A 417 -26.19 -28.13 6.14
C ASN A 417 -26.43 -28.99 4.87
N GLY A 418 -25.40 -29.71 4.42
CA GLY A 418 -25.43 -30.56 3.22
C GLY A 418 -25.16 -29.78 1.92
N LEU A 419 -25.72 -28.58 1.78
CA LEU A 419 -25.52 -27.70 0.61
C LEU A 419 -24.29 -26.78 0.77
N TYR A 420 -24.11 -26.24 1.97
CA TYR A 420 -23.07 -25.29 2.31
C TYR A 420 -22.31 -25.73 3.55
N THR A 421 -21.03 -25.36 3.58
CA THR A 421 -20.18 -25.49 4.75
C THR A 421 -19.65 -24.11 5.12
N SER A 422 -19.72 -23.78 6.41
CA SER A 422 -19.13 -22.57 6.97
C SER A 422 -18.01 -22.95 7.96
N LEU A 423 -16.97 -22.14 7.95
CA LEU A 423 -15.82 -22.25 8.84
C LEU A 423 -15.61 -20.89 9.51
N VAL A 424 -15.58 -20.87 10.85
CA VAL A 424 -15.32 -19.69 11.66
C VAL A 424 -13.96 -19.84 12.34
N MET A 425 -13.12 -18.83 12.19
CA MET A 425 -11.75 -18.79 12.72
C MET A 425 -11.40 -17.39 13.22
N SER A 426 -10.37 -17.29 14.05
CA SER A 426 -9.88 -16.00 14.54
C SER A 426 -9.40 -15.11 13.39
N ARG A 427 -9.72 -13.82 13.45
CA ARG A 427 -9.14 -12.81 12.56
C ARG A 427 -7.67 -12.62 12.90
N VAL A 428 -6.81 -12.70 11.90
CA VAL A 428 -5.37 -12.44 12.03
C VAL A 428 -5.07 -11.15 11.29
N GLN A 429 -4.47 -10.19 12.00
CA GLN A 429 -3.93 -8.97 11.39
C GLN A 429 -2.51 -9.25 10.93
N GLY A 430 -2.23 -9.02 9.65
CA GLY A 430 -0.90 -9.22 9.08
C GLY A 430 -0.84 -8.85 7.61
N THR A 431 0.38 -8.73 7.09
CA THR A 431 0.62 -8.37 5.68
C THR A 431 0.88 -9.64 4.86
N PRO A 432 0.08 -9.94 3.83
CA PRO A 432 0.35 -11.07 2.95
C PRO A 432 1.75 -11.00 2.32
N LEU A 433 2.47 -12.10 2.28
CA LEU A 433 3.82 -12.15 1.67
C LEU A 433 3.79 -11.78 0.19
N THR A 434 2.65 -11.97 -0.51
CA THR A 434 2.46 -11.48 -1.89
C THR A 434 2.77 -9.99 -2.00
N ASN A 435 2.30 -9.19 -1.04
CA ASN A 435 2.46 -7.74 -1.03
C ASN A 435 3.91 -7.34 -0.81
N LEU A 436 4.59 -8.02 0.12
CA LEU A 436 6.02 -7.83 0.35
C LEU A 436 6.84 -8.26 -0.89
N CYS A 437 6.44 -9.34 -1.56
CA CYS A 437 7.14 -9.85 -2.74
C CYS A 437 7.06 -8.87 -3.93
N ILE A 438 5.87 -8.42 -4.29
CA ILE A 438 5.66 -7.51 -5.44
C ILE A 438 6.20 -6.09 -5.20
N SER A 439 6.45 -5.71 -3.95
CA SER A 439 7.06 -4.44 -3.55
C SER A 439 8.58 -4.51 -3.32
N HIS A 440 9.18 -5.69 -3.54
CA HIS A 440 10.60 -5.95 -3.25
C HIS A 440 10.99 -5.80 -1.78
N CYS A 441 10.03 -5.91 -0.86
CA CYS A 441 10.24 -5.91 0.60
C CYS A 441 10.38 -7.33 1.18
N PHE A 442 10.00 -8.38 0.44
CA PHE A 442 10.20 -9.76 0.88
C PHE A 442 11.71 -10.11 0.88
N SER A 443 12.21 -10.54 2.03
CA SER A 443 13.64 -10.67 2.28
C SER A 443 14.01 -12.11 2.62
N LYS A 444 15.33 -12.38 2.73
CA LYS A 444 15.82 -13.68 3.19
C LYS A 444 15.30 -14.06 4.57
N ARG A 445 15.06 -13.06 5.46
CA ARG A 445 14.46 -13.26 6.78
C ARG A 445 13.08 -13.90 6.65
N HIS A 446 12.20 -13.29 5.87
CA HIS A 446 10.85 -13.79 5.61
C HIS A 446 10.86 -15.19 4.99
N LEU A 447 11.74 -15.41 4.01
CA LEU A 447 11.92 -16.73 3.39
C LEU A 447 12.34 -17.80 4.41
N ASN A 448 13.31 -17.48 5.27
CA ASN A 448 13.77 -18.41 6.30
C ASN A 448 12.68 -18.71 7.33
N MET A 449 11.87 -17.71 7.72
CA MET A 449 10.72 -17.92 8.60
C MET A 449 9.70 -18.88 7.99
N LEU A 450 9.34 -18.66 6.71
CA LEU A 450 8.45 -19.56 5.97
C LEU A 450 8.98 -20.98 5.87
N LEU A 451 10.24 -21.14 5.46
CA LEU A 451 10.85 -22.47 5.32
C LEU A 451 11.07 -23.17 6.66
N LYS A 452 11.25 -22.42 7.74
CA LYS A 452 11.27 -22.97 9.11
C LYS A 452 9.88 -23.45 9.52
N ALA A 453 8.84 -22.64 9.36
CA ALA A 453 7.48 -23.04 9.71
C ALA A 453 7.02 -24.28 8.93
N LEU A 454 7.28 -24.32 7.61
CA LEU A 454 6.99 -25.52 6.81
C LEU A 454 7.78 -26.74 7.28
N ARG A 455 9.05 -26.57 7.67
CA ARG A 455 9.84 -27.67 8.25
C ARG A 455 9.25 -28.17 9.56
N ASP A 456 8.80 -27.27 10.43
CA ASP A 456 8.19 -27.65 11.70
C ASP A 456 6.86 -28.40 11.45
N ILE A 457 6.04 -27.93 10.50
CA ILE A 457 4.81 -28.61 10.04
C ILE A 457 5.13 -30.01 9.49
N HIS A 458 6.07 -30.12 8.56
CA HIS A 458 6.45 -31.39 7.93
C HIS A 458 7.03 -32.41 8.93
N ASN A 459 7.56 -31.97 10.07
CA ASN A 459 8.16 -32.83 11.08
C ASN A 459 7.34 -32.88 12.38
N SER A 460 6.07 -32.46 12.36
CA SER A 460 5.19 -32.49 13.53
C SER A 460 5.10 -33.90 14.11
N LYS A 461 5.47 -34.04 15.38
CA LYS A 461 5.40 -35.32 16.10
C LYS A 461 3.96 -35.62 16.51
N ALA A 462 3.21 -34.59 16.87
CA ALA A 462 1.79 -34.72 17.19
C ALA A 462 0.98 -35.21 15.98
N ALA A 463 1.36 -34.83 14.76
CA ALA A 463 0.71 -35.30 13.53
C ALA A 463 0.89 -36.81 13.31
N VAL A 464 2.07 -37.37 13.62
CA VAL A 464 2.34 -38.82 13.49
C VAL A 464 1.40 -39.64 14.38
N ALA A 465 1.07 -39.12 15.57
CA ALA A 465 0.12 -39.78 16.46
C ALA A 465 -1.31 -39.82 15.88
N LEU A 466 -1.70 -38.82 15.09
CA LEU A 466 -3.01 -38.72 14.45
C LEU A 466 -3.14 -39.59 13.18
N SER A 467 -2.04 -39.98 12.55
CA SER A 467 -2.03 -40.61 11.22
C SER A 467 -2.06 -42.14 11.21
N LYS A 468 -2.31 -42.79 12.36
CA LYS A 468 -2.03 -44.24 12.53
C LYS A 468 -2.87 -45.20 11.68
N ASP A 469 -4.00 -44.78 11.09
CA ASP A 469 -4.99 -45.74 10.57
C ASP A 469 -5.25 -45.73 9.03
N LYS A 470 -4.64 -44.85 8.23
CA LYS A 470 -4.88 -44.82 6.77
C LYS A 470 -3.64 -44.47 5.93
N LYS A 471 -3.19 -45.41 5.10
CA LYS A 471 -2.17 -45.16 4.07
C LYS A 471 -2.75 -44.29 2.96
N VAL A 472 -2.34 -43.02 2.91
CA VAL A 472 -2.78 -42.06 1.88
C VAL A 472 -1.84 -42.15 0.68
N ASN A 473 -2.39 -42.26 -0.53
CA ASN A 473 -1.58 -42.09 -1.74
C ASN A 473 -1.27 -40.60 -1.97
N VAL A 474 -0.06 -40.19 -1.59
CA VAL A 474 0.41 -38.79 -1.70
C VAL A 474 0.57 -38.32 -3.14
N TYR A 475 0.65 -39.24 -4.11
CA TYR A 475 0.96 -38.93 -5.50
C TYR A 475 -0.25 -38.49 -6.35
N VAL A 476 -1.47 -38.57 -5.81
CA VAL A 476 -2.71 -38.22 -6.53
C VAL A 476 -2.70 -36.80 -7.10
N ASN A 477 -1.89 -35.89 -6.55
CA ASN A 477 -1.80 -34.51 -7.00
C ASN A 477 -0.75 -34.24 -8.11
N TYR A 478 -0.05 -35.26 -8.62
CA TYR A 478 1.02 -35.15 -9.62
C TYR A 478 0.57 -35.56 -11.03
N ALA A 479 1.07 -36.69 -11.57
CA ALA A 479 0.95 -37.05 -12.99
C ALA A 479 -0.51 -37.17 -13.42
N SER A 480 -1.35 -37.82 -12.59
CA SER A 480 -2.78 -37.98 -12.86
C SER A 480 -3.51 -36.64 -12.99
N LYS A 481 -3.16 -35.65 -12.14
CA LYS A 481 -3.71 -34.29 -12.17
C LYS A 481 -3.29 -33.56 -13.44
N VAL A 482 -2.01 -33.60 -13.79
CA VAL A 482 -1.48 -32.94 -15.01
C VAL A 482 -2.15 -33.52 -16.24
N ARG A 483 -2.20 -34.85 -16.35
CA ARG A 483 -2.87 -35.57 -17.45
C ARG A 483 -4.31 -35.12 -17.60
N LYS A 484 -5.08 -35.16 -16.51
CA LYS A 484 -6.48 -34.76 -16.51
C LYS A 484 -6.64 -33.31 -17.00
N ARG A 485 -5.88 -32.37 -16.43
CA ARG A 485 -5.95 -30.95 -16.79
C ARG A 485 -5.61 -30.68 -18.25
N PHE A 486 -4.58 -31.35 -18.78
CA PHE A 486 -4.18 -31.20 -20.17
C PHE A 486 -5.26 -31.66 -21.14
N HIS A 487 -5.78 -32.88 -20.94
CA HIS A 487 -6.77 -33.47 -21.86
C HIS A 487 -8.10 -32.73 -21.85
N GLU A 488 -8.57 -32.31 -20.67
CA GLU A 488 -9.81 -31.53 -20.52
C GLU A 488 -9.74 -30.13 -21.17
N HIS A 489 -8.54 -29.59 -21.40
CA HIS A 489 -8.36 -28.21 -21.89
C HIS A 489 -7.38 -28.13 -23.08
N ARG A 490 -7.31 -29.18 -23.90
CA ARG A 490 -6.30 -29.31 -24.97
C ARG A 490 -6.32 -28.14 -25.95
N GLU A 491 -7.50 -27.68 -26.34
CA GLU A 491 -7.67 -26.54 -27.26
C GLU A 491 -7.08 -25.24 -26.68
N LEU A 492 -7.35 -24.97 -25.40
CA LEU A 492 -6.81 -23.79 -24.71
C LEU A 492 -5.28 -23.75 -24.77
N TYR A 493 -4.66 -24.88 -24.47
CA TYR A 493 -3.20 -25.05 -24.51
C TYR A 493 -2.64 -24.82 -25.91
N SER A 494 -3.23 -25.47 -26.93
CA SER A 494 -2.83 -25.31 -28.33
C SER A 494 -2.94 -23.86 -28.79
N GLN A 495 -3.99 -23.15 -28.40
CA GLN A 495 -4.16 -21.73 -28.72
C GLN A 495 -3.14 -20.82 -28.02
N LEU A 496 -2.68 -21.19 -26.81
CA LEU A 496 -1.74 -20.36 -26.05
C LEU A 496 -0.32 -20.44 -26.60
N TYR A 497 0.10 -21.61 -27.04
CA TYR A 497 1.52 -21.90 -27.23
C TYR A 497 1.84 -22.78 -28.44
N GLY A 498 0.85 -23.13 -29.25
CA GLY A 498 1.01 -24.08 -30.36
C GLY A 498 0.80 -25.53 -29.90
N GLN A 499 0.19 -26.32 -30.77
CA GLN A 499 -0.17 -27.70 -30.46
C GLN A 499 1.08 -28.57 -30.22
N GLN A 500 2.10 -28.46 -31.08
CA GLN A 500 3.29 -29.31 -30.99
C GLN A 500 4.14 -28.97 -29.76
N GLU A 501 4.35 -27.69 -29.51
CA GLU A 501 5.13 -27.18 -28.39
C GLU A 501 4.49 -27.54 -27.06
N THR A 502 3.17 -27.38 -26.96
CA THR A 502 2.47 -27.70 -25.71
C THR A 502 2.40 -29.21 -25.48
N GLN A 503 2.26 -30.01 -26.53
CA GLN A 503 2.32 -31.47 -26.45
C GLN A 503 3.70 -31.93 -25.92
N LYS A 504 4.79 -31.41 -26.50
CA LYS A 504 6.17 -31.70 -26.03
C LYS A 504 6.37 -31.30 -24.57
N MET A 505 5.87 -30.13 -24.17
CA MET A 505 5.94 -29.67 -22.78
C MET A 505 5.20 -30.60 -21.82
N TYR A 506 3.96 -30.95 -22.17
CA TYR A 506 3.14 -31.88 -21.41
C TYR A 506 3.84 -33.25 -21.26
N GLU A 507 4.33 -33.83 -22.35
CA GLU A 507 4.98 -35.15 -22.35
C GLU A 507 6.20 -35.19 -21.45
N ARG A 508 7.04 -34.15 -21.51
CA ARG A 508 8.23 -34.05 -20.63
C ARG A 508 7.84 -33.97 -19.15
N ILE A 509 6.91 -33.08 -18.80
CA ILE A 509 6.44 -32.92 -17.42
C ILE A 509 5.81 -34.23 -16.92
N TYR A 510 4.92 -34.81 -17.73
CA TYR A 510 4.20 -36.03 -17.38
C TYR A 510 5.14 -37.23 -17.21
N ALA A 511 6.10 -37.42 -18.11
CA ALA A 511 7.08 -38.50 -18.02
C ALA A 511 7.94 -38.41 -16.74
N HIS A 512 8.41 -37.21 -16.39
CA HIS A 512 9.17 -37.03 -15.16
C HIS A 512 8.32 -37.33 -13.91
N LEU A 513 7.07 -36.86 -13.85
CA LEU A 513 6.19 -37.14 -12.72
C LEU A 513 5.87 -38.63 -12.60
N LEU A 514 5.68 -39.35 -13.70
CA LEU A 514 5.49 -40.80 -13.66
C LEU A 514 6.72 -41.53 -13.09
N GLU A 515 7.92 -41.12 -13.48
CA GLU A 515 9.14 -41.72 -12.94
C GLU A 515 9.34 -41.38 -11.46
N PHE A 516 9.06 -40.14 -11.05
CA PHE A 516 9.07 -39.70 -9.66
C PHE A 516 8.12 -40.54 -8.79
N GLU A 517 6.91 -40.81 -9.29
CA GLU A 517 5.91 -41.67 -8.65
C GLU A 517 6.37 -43.13 -8.58
N LYS A 518 6.89 -43.67 -9.69
CA LYS A 518 7.35 -45.06 -9.80
C LYS A 518 8.55 -45.35 -8.90
N GLN A 519 9.47 -44.41 -8.77
CA GLN A 519 10.64 -44.51 -7.89
C GLN A 519 10.33 -44.17 -6.42
N THR A 520 9.06 -43.89 -6.10
CA THR A 520 8.60 -43.57 -4.74
C THR A 520 9.38 -42.43 -4.07
N GLN A 521 9.67 -41.36 -4.83
CA GLN A 521 10.57 -40.28 -4.39
C GLN A 521 9.92 -39.22 -3.48
N ALA A 522 8.64 -39.35 -3.09
CA ALA A 522 8.00 -38.40 -2.18
C ALA A 522 8.71 -38.33 -0.83
N ILE A 523 8.68 -37.15 -0.21
CA ILE A 523 9.04 -36.99 1.20
C ILE A 523 7.72 -37.01 1.96
N GLU A 524 7.33 -38.20 2.40
CA GLU A 524 6.11 -38.38 3.19
C GLU A 524 6.21 -37.61 4.50
N ALA A 525 5.28 -36.67 4.70
CA ALA A 525 5.17 -35.85 5.89
C ALA A 525 3.80 -36.10 6.54
N PRO A 526 3.75 -36.26 7.88
CA PRO A 526 2.50 -36.48 8.62
C PRO A 526 1.58 -35.26 8.58
N CYS A 527 2.11 -34.08 8.28
CA CYS A 527 1.35 -32.85 8.04
C CYS A 527 2.01 -32.03 6.93
N ILE A 528 1.22 -31.51 5.98
CA ILE A 528 1.63 -30.52 4.98
C ILE A 528 0.61 -29.38 4.91
N HIS A 529 1.03 -28.19 4.51
CA HIS A 529 0.11 -27.08 4.24
C HIS A 529 -0.69 -27.30 2.94
N GLY A 530 -0.05 -27.82 1.89
CA GLY A 530 -0.62 -28.16 0.58
C GLY A 530 -0.81 -26.99 -0.41
N ASP A 531 -0.82 -25.73 0.04
CA ASP A 531 -0.81 -24.55 -0.85
C ASP A 531 -0.10 -23.31 -0.26
N PRO A 532 1.15 -23.41 0.22
CA PRO A 532 1.85 -22.30 0.89
C PRO A 532 2.40 -21.25 -0.11
N VAL A 533 1.58 -20.86 -1.08
CA VAL A 533 1.88 -19.68 -1.91
C VAL A 533 1.85 -18.43 -1.03
N PHE A 534 2.60 -17.38 -1.40
CA PHE A 534 2.74 -16.19 -0.58
C PHE A 534 1.43 -15.44 -0.30
N SER A 535 0.38 -15.63 -1.11
CA SER A 535 -0.95 -15.06 -0.84
C SER A 535 -1.65 -15.71 0.36
N ASN A 536 -1.18 -16.89 0.74
CA ASN A 536 -1.71 -17.72 1.82
C ASN A 536 -0.82 -17.65 3.06
N VAL A 537 0.11 -16.70 3.12
CA VAL A 537 1.02 -16.53 4.25
C VAL A 537 1.00 -15.06 4.66
N LEU A 538 0.71 -14.78 5.92
CA LEU A 538 0.77 -13.46 6.53
C LEU A 538 2.07 -13.29 7.31
N ASP A 539 2.74 -12.15 7.15
CA ASP A 539 3.72 -11.63 8.10
C ASP A 539 2.97 -10.94 9.24
N THR A 540 3.21 -11.42 10.47
CA THR A 540 2.58 -10.96 11.70
C THR A 540 3.68 -10.57 12.68
N ASP A 541 4.23 -9.36 12.50
CA ASP A 541 5.29 -8.71 13.28
C ASP A 541 6.15 -9.68 14.12
N GLY A 542 7.14 -10.28 13.45
CA GLY A 542 8.08 -11.24 14.06
C GLY A 542 7.70 -12.71 13.93
N SER A 543 6.51 -13.02 13.40
CA SER A 543 6.04 -14.39 13.12
C SER A 543 5.35 -14.49 11.76
N ILE A 544 4.96 -15.71 11.36
CA ILE A 544 4.11 -15.92 10.18
C ILE A 544 2.90 -16.77 10.53
N ILE A 545 1.78 -16.49 9.87
CA ILE A 545 0.56 -17.28 9.95
C ILE A 545 0.17 -17.77 8.56
N LEU A 546 -0.10 -19.06 8.44
CA LEU A 546 -0.51 -19.71 7.21
C LEU A 546 -2.04 -19.86 7.14
N LEU A 547 -2.59 -19.62 5.96
CA LEU A 547 -4.02 -19.62 5.65
C LEU A 547 -4.30 -20.60 4.49
N ASP A 548 -5.56 -20.99 4.29
CA ASP A 548 -5.98 -21.75 3.11
C ASP A 548 -5.17 -23.06 2.89
N MET A 549 -4.85 -23.73 4.00
CA MET A 549 -4.33 -25.09 4.09
C MET A 549 -5.24 -26.12 3.40
N ARG A 550 -4.62 -27.14 2.81
CA ARG A 550 -5.31 -28.28 2.20
C ARG A 550 -5.37 -29.44 3.19
N GLY A 551 -6.56 -29.80 3.65
CA GLY A 551 -6.79 -31.07 4.37
C GLY A 551 -7.42 -32.16 3.51
N LYS A 552 -7.07 -32.23 2.23
CA LYS A 552 -7.46 -33.36 1.37
C LYS A 552 -6.48 -33.62 0.23
N ILE A 553 -6.32 -34.90 -0.10
CA ILE A 553 -5.60 -35.38 -1.29
C ILE A 553 -6.59 -36.19 -2.14
N GLY A 554 -6.87 -35.71 -3.35
CA GLY A 554 -7.92 -36.28 -4.19
C GLY A 554 -9.30 -36.21 -3.50
N LYS A 555 -9.84 -37.38 -3.17
CA LYS A 555 -11.11 -37.52 -2.41
C LYS A 555 -10.90 -37.85 -0.92
N THR A 556 -9.65 -38.07 -0.50
CA THR A 556 -9.33 -38.50 0.87
C THR A 556 -9.03 -37.29 1.73
N LEU A 557 -9.81 -37.12 2.81
CA LEU A 557 -9.50 -36.14 3.86
C LEU A 557 -8.26 -36.60 4.64
N THR A 558 -7.27 -35.73 4.72
CA THR A 558 -6.02 -35.98 5.42
C THR A 558 -5.24 -34.67 5.57
N ILE A 559 -4.44 -34.55 6.62
CA ILE A 559 -3.45 -33.49 6.78
C ILE A 559 -2.06 -33.90 6.29
N ALA A 560 -1.82 -35.19 6.08
CA ALA A 560 -0.55 -35.74 5.61
C ALA A 560 -0.37 -35.56 4.10
N GLY A 561 0.87 -35.61 3.62
CA GLY A 561 1.17 -35.49 2.19
C GLY A 561 2.65 -35.57 1.86
N ASP A 562 3.03 -35.04 0.70
CA ASP A 562 4.41 -34.95 0.25
C ASP A 562 4.95 -33.53 0.44
N ALA A 563 6.03 -33.39 1.23
CA ALA A 563 6.67 -32.10 1.50
C ALA A 563 7.17 -31.41 0.21
N HIS A 564 7.49 -32.15 -0.85
CA HIS A 564 7.87 -31.54 -2.14
C HIS A 564 6.78 -30.62 -2.69
N TYR A 565 5.50 -30.92 -2.44
CA TYR A 565 4.39 -30.13 -2.93
C TYR A 565 4.43 -28.70 -2.37
N ASP A 566 4.63 -28.58 -1.05
CA ASP A 566 4.73 -27.29 -0.36
C ASP A 566 5.98 -26.51 -0.78
N LEU A 567 7.11 -27.21 -0.84
CA LEU A 567 8.37 -26.62 -1.27
C LEU A 567 8.26 -26.09 -2.72
N ALA A 568 7.68 -26.87 -3.63
CA ALA A 568 7.46 -26.46 -5.01
C ALA A 568 6.50 -25.27 -5.15
N LYS A 569 5.54 -25.11 -4.23
CA LYS A 569 4.65 -23.94 -4.14
C LYS A 569 5.37 -22.67 -3.69
N VAL A 570 6.27 -22.77 -2.72
CA VAL A 570 7.15 -21.64 -2.36
C VAL A 570 8.07 -21.30 -3.52
N LEU A 571 8.65 -22.29 -4.20
CA LEU A 571 9.47 -22.06 -5.38
C LEU A 571 8.67 -21.41 -6.52
N GLN A 572 7.39 -21.76 -6.68
CA GLN A 572 6.46 -21.10 -7.60
C GLN A 572 6.39 -19.58 -7.32
N CYS A 573 6.26 -19.17 -6.06
CA CYS A 573 6.32 -17.75 -5.69
C CYS A 573 7.64 -17.09 -6.09
N LEU A 574 8.77 -17.78 -5.87
CA LEU A 574 10.10 -17.28 -6.19
C LEU A 574 10.43 -17.24 -7.69
N TYR A 575 9.61 -17.82 -8.57
CA TYR A 575 9.67 -17.61 -10.03
C TYR A 575 8.82 -16.43 -10.50
N GLY A 576 7.91 -15.92 -9.66
CA GLY A 576 7.12 -14.72 -9.93
C GLY A 576 5.62 -14.95 -10.02
N TYR A 577 5.11 -16.06 -9.44
CA TYR A 577 3.67 -16.33 -9.36
C TYR A 577 2.86 -15.13 -8.85
N ASP A 578 3.32 -14.48 -7.78
CA ASP A 578 2.64 -13.37 -7.12
C ASP A 578 2.47 -12.12 -7.98
N PHE A 579 3.42 -11.85 -8.87
CA PHE A 579 3.29 -10.75 -9.83
C PHE A 579 2.14 -11.02 -10.80
N VAL A 580 2.08 -12.24 -11.35
CA VAL A 580 1.02 -12.64 -12.30
C VAL A 580 -0.34 -12.70 -11.61
N LEU A 581 -0.38 -13.17 -10.36
CA LEU A 581 -1.58 -13.18 -9.53
C LEU A 581 -2.19 -11.77 -9.42
N GLN A 582 -1.35 -10.75 -9.23
CA GLN A 582 -1.72 -9.34 -9.15
C GLN A 582 -1.88 -8.64 -10.52
N GLY A 583 -1.85 -9.39 -11.63
CA GLY A 583 -1.99 -8.84 -12.96
C GLY A 583 -0.78 -8.02 -13.44
N LEU A 584 0.39 -8.23 -12.83
CA LEU A 584 1.67 -7.63 -13.24
C LEU A 584 2.47 -8.59 -14.12
N SER A 585 3.34 -8.04 -14.96
CA SER A 585 4.35 -8.81 -15.70
C SER A 585 5.63 -8.88 -14.87
N VAL A 586 6.36 -10.00 -14.95
CA VAL A 586 7.65 -10.16 -14.27
C VAL A 586 8.75 -9.49 -15.10
N THR A 587 9.32 -8.42 -14.58
CA THR A 587 10.38 -7.64 -15.23
C THR A 587 11.77 -8.22 -14.97
N GLN A 588 12.77 -7.75 -15.73
CA GLN A 588 14.17 -8.15 -15.48
C GLN A 588 14.67 -7.73 -14.09
N ARG A 589 14.16 -6.61 -13.56
CA ARG A 589 14.43 -6.16 -12.20
C ARG A 589 13.88 -7.15 -11.17
N ASP A 590 12.64 -7.61 -11.36
CA ASP A 590 12.01 -8.62 -10.49
C ASP A 590 12.82 -9.93 -10.53
N LYS A 591 13.25 -10.37 -11.72
CA LYS A 591 14.11 -11.56 -11.87
C LYS A 591 15.44 -11.41 -11.11
N LYS A 592 16.07 -10.23 -11.15
CA LYS A 592 17.30 -9.92 -10.41
C LYS A 592 17.08 -9.92 -8.89
N TYR A 593 15.94 -9.41 -8.43
CA TYR A 593 15.55 -9.41 -7.02
C TYR A 593 15.25 -10.84 -6.50
N LEU A 594 14.50 -11.64 -7.26
CA LEU A 594 14.13 -13.01 -6.87
C LEU A 594 15.30 -14.00 -6.97
N GLY A 595 16.32 -13.72 -7.79
CA GLY A 595 17.47 -14.61 -8.00
C GLY A 595 18.22 -15.00 -6.72
N PRO A 596 18.70 -14.04 -5.91
CA PRO A 596 19.32 -14.33 -4.61
C PRO A 596 18.39 -15.07 -3.63
N LEU A 597 17.08 -14.80 -3.65
CA LEU A 597 16.10 -15.51 -2.83
C LEU A 597 15.96 -16.97 -3.27
N ARG A 598 15.91 -17.25 -4.58
CA ARG A 598 15.95 -18.63 -5.11
C ARG A 598 17.23 -19.37 -4.68
N LYS A 599 18.39 -18.70 -4.70
CA LYS A 599 19.64 -19.30 -4.22
C LYS A 599 19.56 -19.67 -2.73
N ALA A 600 19.07 -18.75 -1.90
CA ALA A 600 18.87 -19.00 -0.47
C ALA A 600 17.87 -20.13 -0.21
N TYR A 601 16.76 -20.16 -0.95
CA TYR A 601 15.76 -21.23 -0.91
C TYR A 601 16.40 -22.60 -1.17
N PHE A 602 17.12 -22.76 -2.29
CA PHE A 602 17.73 -24.06 -2.60
C PHE A 602 18.82 -24.45 -1.60
N SER A 603 19.60 -23.48 -1.11
CA SER A 603 20.59 -23.74 -0.06
C SER A 603 19.93 -24.27 1.22
N TYR A 604 18.79 -23.72 1.62
CA TYR A 604 18.04 -24.20 2.78
C TYR A 604 17.42 -25.58 2.51
N VAL A 605 16.73 -25.74 1.38
CA VAL A 605 15.96 -26.95 1.10
C VAL A 605 16.87 -28.17 0.93
N LEU A 606 17.94 -28.05 0.14
CA LEU A 606 18.88 -29.17 -0.08
C LEU A 606 19.64 -29.55 1.19
N LYS A 607 19.78 -28.63 2.15
CA LYS A 607 20.38 -28.91 3.47
C LYS A 607 19.43 -29.68 4.39
N ASN A 608 18.12 -29.44 4.29
CA ASN A 608 17.14 -29.91 5.29
C ASN A 608 16.19 -30.99 4.78
N TYR A 609 16.15 -31.24 3.47
CA TYR A 609 15.26 -32.22 2.83
C TYR A 609 16.06 -33.13 1.89
N LYS A 610 15.69 -34.41 1.85
CA LYS A 610 16.27 -35.41 0.93
C LYS A 610 15.64 -35.25 -0.45
N THR A 611 16.08 -34.23 -1.19
CA THR A 611 15.56 -33.91 -2.52
C THR A 611 16.65 -33.34 -3.44
N THR A 612 16.32 -33.17 -4.71
CA THR A 612 17.20 -32.56 -5.72
C THR A 612 16.59 -31.26 -6.24
N ARG A 613 17.44 -30.40 -6.83
CA ARG A 613 16.96 -29.22 -7.56
C ARG A 613 16.02 -29.60 -8.70
N SER A 614 16.33 -30.70 -9.40
CA SER A 614 15.56 -31.19 -10.54
C SER A 614 14.13 -31.54 -10.13
N ASN A 615 13.95 -32.35 -9.08
CA ASN A 615 12.62 -32.77 -8.61
C ASN A 615 11.74 -31.57 -8.27
N LEU A 616 12.28 -30.60 -7.52
CA LEU A 616 11.53 -29.38 -7.16
C LEU A 616 11.14 -28.55 -8.39
N LEU A 617 12.04 -28.39 -9.36
CA LEU A 617 11.74 -27.63 -10.58
C LEU A 617 10.67 -28.32 -11.43
N TRP A 618 10.73 -29.63 -11.61
CA TRP A 618 9.71 -30.37 -12.36
C TRP A 618 8.33 -30.29 -11.70
N ILE A 619 8.27 -30.41 -10.37
CA ILE A 619 7.02 -30.25 -9.63
C ILE A 619 6.52 -28.80 -9.73
N THR A 620 7.38 -27.79 -9.63
CA THR A 620 6.98 -26.39 -9.84
C THR A 620 6.47 -26.14 -11.26
N ALA A 621 7.11 -26.68 -12.29
CA ALA A 621 6.63 -26.61 -13.68
C ALA A 621 5.24 -27.23 -13.81
N SER A 622 5.01 -28.40 -13.19
CA SER A 622 3.71 -29.06 -13.18
C SER A 622 2.61 -28.20 -12.54
N HIS A 623 2.96 -27.41 -11.50
CA HIS A 623 2.03 -26.51 -10.83
C HIS A 623 1.63 -25.35 -11.72
N TYR A 624 2.59 -24.71 -12.41
CA TYR A 624 2.27 -23.66 -13.39
C TYR A 624 1.44 -24.20 -14.53
N PHE A 625 1.86 -25.31 -15.15
CA PHE A 625 1.15 -25.92 -16.26
C PHE A 625 -0.30 -26.20 -15.89
N SER A 626 -0.53 -26.92 -14.78
CA SER A 626 -1.88 -27.30 -14.33
C SER A 626 -2.75 -26.13 -13.87
N LEU A 627 -2.16 -24.97 -13.57
CA LEU A 627 -2.86 -23.78 -13.09
C LEU A 627 -3.49 -22.98 -14.23
N ILE A 628 -2.90 -22.99 -15.43
CA ILE A 628 -3.34 -22.21 -16.60
C ILE A 628 -4.86 -22.28 -16.85
N PRO A 629 -5.50 -23.47 -16.93
CA PRO A 629 -6.93 -23.57 -17.23
C PRO A 629 -7.84 -23.08 -16.08
N LEU A 630 -7.30 -22.78 -14.90
CA LEU A 630 -8.07 -22.24 -13.78
C LEU A 630 -8.29 -20.73 -13.87
N HIS A 631 -7.64 -20.05 -14.82
CA HIS A 631 -7.79 -18.63 -15.05
C HIS A 631 -8.61 -18.38 -16.31
N THR A 632 -9.51 -17.41 -16.26
CA THR A 632 -10.31 -16.96 -17.42
C THR A 632 -9.63 -15.81 -18.18
N GLU A 633 -8.74 -15.07 -17.52
CA GLU A 633 -8.04 -13.92 -18.10
C GLU A 633 -6.88 -14.38 -19.01
N ARG A 634 -7.03 -14.19 -20.32
CA ARG A 634 -6.02 -14.55 -21.32
C ARG A 634 -4.61 -14.01 -21.03
N PRO A 635 -4.42 -12.73 -20.60
CA PRO A 635 -3.09 -12.24 -20.25
C PRO A 635 -2.44 -12.99 -19.09
N LYS A 636 -3.22 -13.43 -18.07
CA LYS A 636 -2.69 -14.22 -16.96
C LYS A 636 -2.27 -15.62 -17.41
N GLN A 637 -3.08 -16.26 -18.26
CA GLN A 637 -2.76 -17.58 -18.83
C GLN A 637 -1.41 -17.55 -19.58
N ILE A 638 -1.21 -16.54 -20.44
CA ILE A 638 0.05 -16.35 -21.19
C ILE A 638 1.23 -16.16 -20.24
N ARG A 639 1.08 -15.33 -19.20
CA ARG A 639 2.16 -15.08 -18.23
C ARG A 639 2.51 -16.32 -17.41
N TYR A 640 1.53 -17.10 -16.97
CA TYR A 640 1.79 -18.37 -16.28
C TYR A 640 2.45 -19.41 -17.18
N MET A 641 2.10 -19.44 -18.47
CA MET A 641 2.82 -20.26 -19.44
C MET A 641 4.28 -19.82 -19.53
N GLY A 642 4.56 -18.52 -19.66
CA GLY A 642 5.93 -17.99 -19.66
C GLY A 642 6.73 -18.38 -18.41
N LEU A 643 6.11 -18.37 -17.23
CA LEU A 643 6.77 -18.83 -15.99
C LEU A 643 7.03 -20.35 -15.99
N CYS A 644 6.12 -21.16 -16.53
CA CYS A 644 6.36 -22.59 -16.74
C CYS A 644 7.60 -22.83 -17.60
N GLN A 645 7.74 -22.06 -18.68
CA GLN A 645 8.89 -22.15 -19.58
C GLN A 645 10.19 -21.70 -18.94
N ASP A 646 10.17 -20.62 -18.16
CA ASP A 646 11.34 -20.16 -17.41
C ASP A 646 11.87 -21.27 -16.47
N VAL A 647 10.97 -22.02 -15.81
CA VAL A 647 11.33 -23.17 -14.97
C VAL A 647 11.92 -24.32 -15.81
N LEU A 648 11.30 -24.67 -16.94
CA LEU A 648 11.80 -25.71 -17.84
C LEU A 648 13.16 -25.36 -18.46
N ALA A 649 13.40 -24.08 -18.74
CA ALA A 649 14.71 -23.62 -19.22
C ALA A 649 15.80 -23.81 -18.16
N ASP A 650 15.50 -23.61 -16.88
CA ASP A 650 16.44 -23.89 -15.80
C ASP A 650 16.67 -25.39 -15.59
N ILE A 651 15.68 -26.25 -15.88
CA ILE A 651 15.86 -27.70 -15.93
C ILE A 651 16.83 -28.08 -17.05
N ASN A 652 16.63 -27.57 -18.27
CA ASN A 652 17.51 -27.87 -19.41
C ASN A 652 18.98 -27.53 -19.09
N LYS A 653 19.23 -26.38 -18.43
CA LYS A 653 20.59 -26.00 -18.00
C LYS A 653 21.22 -26.98 -17.01
N ILE A 654 20.40 -27.64 -16.18
CA ILE A 654 20.88 -28.68 -15.25
C ILE A 654 21.21 -29.94 -16.05
N GLU A 655 20.33 -30.37 -16.95
CA GLU A 655 20.53 -31.54 -17.81
C GLU A 655 21.77 -31.40 -18.70
N GLU A 656 22.00 -30.22 -19.29
CA GLU A 656 23.20 -29.91 -20.08
C GLU A 656 24.48 -30.03 -19.25
N LYS A 657 24.48 -29.51 -18.02
CA LYS A 657 25.62 -29.61 -17.10
C LYS A 657 25.89 -31.03 -16.59
N MET A 658 24.95 -31.95 -16.72
CA MET A 658 25.14 -33.37 -16.38
C MET A 658 25.64 -34.18 -17.58
N LYS A 659 25.51 -33.66 -18.80
CA LYS A 659 26.00 -34.29 -20.04
C LYS A 659 27.45 -33.92 -20.36
N VAL A 660 27.89 -32.73 -19.92
CA VAL A 660 29.29 -32.29 -19.89
C VAL A 660 29.94 -32.85 -18.64
#